data_AF-A0A5Q4BXX2-F1
#
_entry.id   AF-A0A5Q4BXX2-F1
#
_cell.length_a   1.000
_cell.length_b   1.000
_cell.length_c   1.000
_cell.angle_alpha   90.00
_cell.angle_beta   90.00
_cell.angle_gamma   90.00
#
_symmetry.space_group_name_H-M   'P 1'
#
loop_
_entity.id
_entity.type
_entity.pdbx_description
1 polymer ?
#
loop_
_entity_poly.entity_id
_entity_poly.type
_entity_poly.pdbx_seq_one_letter_code
_entity_poly.pdbx_strand_id
1 'polypeptide(L)'
;MSVKTPPIKNLLEVTEDTENGLIFMKNVSIPLKDSPLPIRANVYLPLTADKTARHPVLVTYGPYGKDIPYAKFFPKSFSEVSPDQRSKYSAWETPDPVFWTKQGYAVVRADERGLGQSPGLLDTMSRGTSECFFDVVEWAADQEWSSGKVGLLGISYYAGSQWRVAARRPKGLAAIIPWEGMSDYYRDRCRHGGIYSNRFIGVWWNRQVLVNQYGRKGRSQLQFPPDGPGARGQEDTIEGDLPDDVLVANRKDQTHDNEANRFRDDDYHASKEYSLADIEVPLLSVANWGGILLHLRGNVQGYLGAGSKLKYLRFITGRHDLPFYYPEEVELQKSFLDAFLKGEDRVGWSTPGKVPPVTLTLRKGNVGFNDAEKERAYPKREETAWPIPRTKYTNFYLTPDFGLTTSVTTAGSSTDPKTVSYKALGSLENQQAVSFTTAPFEQETEITGHVTAHLNVSVTPDDDANETDIDLFVTLRHLDPAGQEIYYTGTAGDPVPLVKGWLRVSNRRVHEEDPRHKSWLPHREYLSSDVQPVKAGEVYAVDVEIWPTNVVVDKGGKLVFEVSSGDTQGSGIFQHSSEIDSNQMQTNHLWIPDYLNPPPVSPSLRKLLPAMSFSNHFSVANIPYGIASTSERPRSVVTRIGNSVIFLADLDLGVSEQIKAALSQPTLNDLAAVEKAELQLLRKNTQRLLSDQSTVSKFGVPIDEAQLHLPVKINGFTDFSCSKEHLLNAAEAVMGKAFMPPAAPYLPIGYSGRPSSIVLSGTSITRPYGQYREGEQIVFGPSRALDYELEVACIIGKPTQLGDRVAISDADEHIFGLVLLNDWSARDIQGFEMNPLGPMNGKSFGTSISPWVITLDALEPFEIQPPVKDVPTQPYLQDKKEKPSYDIELKAEVLTDGEATTVCKAQLSWMHWTFRDLVAQQTINGCNLNIGDILATGTVSGAGNDKHGCLLEMTKGGKVGWKTIHGRDRTYLQDGDGVRLS
;
A
#
# COMPACT_ATOMS: atom_id res chain seq x y z
N MET A 1 35.49 -7.68 6.28
CA MET A 1 36.86 -7.92 5.78
C MET A 1 37.47 -6.58 5.40
N SER A 2 38.77 -6.39 5.58
CA SER A 2 39.45 -5.17 5.14
C SER A 2 39.64 -5.19 3.61
N VAL A 3 39.25 -4.12 2.93
CA VAL A 3 39.47 -3.93 1.49
C VAL A 3 40.97 -3.80 1.24
N LYS A 4 41.51 -4.56 0.27
CA LYS A 4 42.91 -4.45 -0.13
C LYS A 4 43.05 -3.53 -1.34
N THR A 5 43.98 -2.59 -1.31
CA THR A 5 44.22 -1.63 -2.41
C THR A 5 45.71 -1.52 -2.70
N PRO A 6 46.10 -1.04 -3.89
CA PRO A 6 47.44 -0.47 -4.09
C PRO A 6 47.66 0.74 -3.15
N PRO A 7 48.91 1.23 -3.00
CA PRO A 7 49.20 2.44 -2.24
C PRO A 7 48.47 3.66 -2.83
N ILE A 8 47.70 4.34 -1.97
CA ILE A 8 46.91 5.52 -2.35
C ILE A 8 47.83 6.72 -2.62
N LYS A 9 47.61 7.42 -3.74
CA LYS A 9 48.40 8.57 -4.21
C LYS A 9 47.56 9.84 -4.30
N ASN A 10 48.21 11.00 -4.32
CA ASN A 10 47.56 12.22 -4.79
C ASN A 10 47.58 12.22 -6.33
N LEU A 11 46.41 12.26 -6.96
CA LEU A 11 46.23 12.14 -8.40
C LEU A 11 45.76 13.45 -9.05
N LEU A 12 45.67 14.53 -8.27
CA LEU A 12 45.11 15.80 -8.72
C LEU A 12 45.90 16.39 -9.89
N GLU A 13 45.20 16.63 -10.99
CA GLU A 13 45.68 17.41 -12.13
C GLU A 13 44.74 18.60 -12.34
N VAL A 14 45.29 19.80 -12.58
CA VAL A 14 44.50 21.01 -12.81
C VAL A 14 44.85 21.58 -14.18
N THR A 15 43.83 21.74 -15.01
CA THR A 15 43.95 22.27 -16.38
C THR A 15 42.99 23.44 -16.56
N GLU A 16 43.51 24.56 -17.04
CA GLU A 16 42.68 25.67 -17.52
C GLU A 16 42.32 25.43 -18.99
N ASP A 17 41.04 25.24 -19.27
CA ASP A 17 40.51 25.03 -20.62
C ASP A 17 39.84 26.32 -21.11
N THR A 18 40.65 27.21 -21.68
CA THR A 18 40.19 28.49 -22.21
C THR A 18 39.25 28.34 -23.40
N GLU A 19 39.32 27.22 -24.15
CA GLU A 19 38.44 26.95 -25.29
C GLU A 19 37.00 26.72 -24.82
N ASN A 20 36.83 25.98 -23.72
CA ASN A 20 35.51 25.66 -23.15
C ASN A 20 35.11 26.58 -21.97
N GLY A 21 35.97 27.52 -21.59
CA GLY A 21 35.70 28.51 -20.55
C GLY A 21 35.58 27.91 -19.14
N LEU A 22 36.39 26.89 -18.82
CA LEU A 22 36.35 26.23 -17.51
C LEU A 22 37.74 25.88 -16.96
N ILE A 23 37.80 25.68 -15.65
CA ILE A 23 38.92 25.03 -14.96
C ILE A 23 38.51 23.57 -14.70
N PHE A 24 39.34 22.63 -15.14
CA PHE A 24 39.13 21.20 -14.93
C PHE A 24 40.13 20.66 -13.90
N MET A 25 39.64 20.21 -12.75
CA MET A 25 40.40 19.51 -11.73
C MET A 25 40.10 18.02 -11.81
N LYS A 26 41.03 17.24 -12.36
CA LYS A 26 40.88 15.78 -12.51
C LYS A 26 41.38 15.05 -11.27
N ASN A 27 40.67 13.98 -10.88
CA ASN A 27 41.04 13.06 -9.79
C ASN A 27 41.23 13.72 -8.39
N VAL A 28 40.45 14.73 -8.06
CA VAL A 28 40.37 15.30 -6.71
C VAL A 28 40.08 14.19 -5.70
N SER A 29 40.86 14.16 -4.61
CA SER A 29 40.64 13.25 -3.48
C SER A 29 39.64 13.85 -2.50
N ILE A 30 38.46 13.27 -2.41
CA ILE A 30 37.47 13.62 -1.39
C ILE A 30 37.69 12.72 -0.17
N PRO A 31 38.05 13.28 1.00
CA PRO A 31 38.16 12.50 2.22
C PRO A 31 36.79 12.04 2.68
N LEU A 32 36.71 10.82 3.20
CA LEU A 32 35.51 10.25 3.81
C LEU A 32 35.63 10.27 5.33
N LYS A 33 34.51 10.36 6.04
CA LYS A 33 34.51 10.38 7.51
C LYS A 33 34.78 9.00 8.11
N ASP A 34 34.16 7.98 7.54
CA ASP A 34 34.16 6.61 8.06
C ASP A 34 35.09 5.67 7.27
N SER A 35 35.93 6.20 6.39
CA SER A 35 36.85 5.40 5.55
C SER A 35 38.17 6.13 5.33
N PRO A 36 39.33 5.44 5.45
CA PRO A 36 40.64 6.01 5.10
C PRO A 36 40.86 6.08 3.58
N LEU A 37 39.99 5.44 2.79
CA LEU A 37 40.06 5.43 1.32
C LEU A 37 39.25 6.61 0.76
N PRO A 38 39.83 7.45 -0.12
CA PRO A 38 39.13 8.61 -0.67
C PRO A 38 38.16 8.21 -1.80
N ILE A 39 37.20 9.09 -2.08
CA ILE A 39 36.48 9.10 -3.35
C ILE A 39 37.24 9.97 -4.36
N ARG A 40 37.32 9.53 -5.61
CA ARG A 40 37.91 10.33 -6.70
C ARG A 40 36.82 11.04 -7.48
N ALA A 41 37.02 12.34 -7.63
CA ALA A 41 36.10 13.20 -8.37
C ALA A 41 36.82 14.05 -9.42
N ASN A 42 36.06 14.42 -10.43
CA ASN A 42 36.38 15.46 -11.39
C ASN A 42 35.57 16.71 -11.03
N VAL A 43 36.22 17.86 -10.93
CA VAL A 43 35.56 19.14 -10.64
C VAL A 43 35.75 20.08 -11.83
N TYR A 44 34.65 20.66 -12.28
CA TYR A 44 34.60 21.63 -13.37
C TYR A 44 34.10 22.96 -12.81
N LEU A 45 34.92 24.00 -12.90
CA LEU A 45 34.60 25.33 -12.39
C LEU A 45 34.50 26.33 -13.55
N PRO A 46 33.58 27.30 -13.50
CA PRO A 46 33.57 28.39 -14.46
C PRO A 46 34.91 29.14 -14.47
N LEU A 47 35.45 29.42 -15.67
CA LEU A 47 36.65 30.25 -15.80
C LEU A 47 36.25 31.72 -15.64
N THR A 48 36.60 32.31 -14.50
CA THR A 48 36.25 33.69 -14.15
C THR A 48 37.49 34.48 -13.72
N ALA A 49 37.48 35.78 -14.02
CA ALA A 49 38.51 36.71 -13.53
C ALA A 49 38.39 36.96 -12.01
N ASP A 50 37.19 36.78 -11.44
CA ASP A 50 36.93 36.92 -10.01
C ASP A 50 37.21 35.62 -9.26
N LYS A 51 38.38 35.54 -8.62
CA LYS A 51 38.80 34.38 -7.80
C LYS A 51 38.01 34.23 -6.49
N THR A 52 37.19 35.22 -6.13
CA THR A 52 36.31 35.16 -4.96
C THR A 52 34.91 34.67 -5.29
N ALA A 53 34.61 34.46 -6.58
CA ALA A 53 33.34 33.92 -7.02
C ALA A 53 33.03 32.57 -6.32
N ARG A 54 31.75 32.38 -6.01
CA ARG A 54 31.20 31.19 -5.38
C ARG A 54 30.08 30.66 -6.25
N HIS A 55 30.05 29.36 -6.48
CA HIS A 55 29.14 28.75 -7.44
C HIS A 55 28.19 27.76 -6.77
N PRO A 56 26.92 27.71 -7.16
CA PRO A 56 26.08 26.55 -6.89
C PRO A 56 26.70 25.30 -7.52
N VAL A 57 26.53 24.15 -6.88
CA VAL A 57 27.26 22.92 -7.27
C VAL A 57 26.29 21.84 -7.71
N LEU A 58 26.52 21.26 -8.88
CA LEU A 58 25.85 20.04 -9.32
C LEU A 58 26.75 18.84 -9.03
N VAL A 59 26.22 17.82 -8.37
CA VAL A 59 26.98 16.62 -8.01
C VAL A 59 26.37 15.37 -8.63
N THR A 60 27.21 14.55 -9.25
CA THR A 60 26.90 13.18 -9.65
C THR A 60 27.87 12.18 -9.02
N TYR A 61 27.34 11.02 -8.61
CA TYR A 61 28.09 9.94 -7.99
C TYR A 61 27.52 8.60 -8.46
N GLY A 62 28.36 7.78 -9.10
CA GLY A 62 27.91 6.54 -9.71
C GLY A 62 29.00 5.70 -10.37
N PRO A 63 28.62 4.58 -11.03
CA PRO A 63 29.56 3.52 -11.35
C PRO A 63 30.10 3.53 -12.77
N TYR A 64 29.63 4.43 -13.63
CA TYR A 64 29.90 4.39 -15.07
C TYR A 64 31.25 4.98 -15.47
N GLY A 65 32.07 5.43 -14.52
CA GLY A 65 33.40 5.96 -14.78
C GLY A 65 33.36 7.43 -15.13
N LYS A 66 33.81 8.28 -14.21
CA LYS A 66 33.85 9.74 -14.35
C LYS A 66 34.77 10.22 -15.48
N ASP A 67 35.59 9.36 -16.06
CA ASP A 67 36.53 9.72 -17.14
C ASP A 67 36.12 9.14 -18.50
N ILE A 68 35.00 8.40 -18.58
CA ILE A 68 34.57 7.79 -19.83
C ILE A 68 33.79 8.81 -20.67
N PRO A 69 34.27 9.18 -21.87
CA PRO A 69 33.54 10.11 -22.74
C PRO A 69 32.28 9.47 -23.30
N TYR A 70 31.15 10.18 -23.29
CA TYR A 70 29.89 9.71 -23.87
C TYR A 70 30.07 9.31 -25.36
N ALA A 71 30.82 10.12 -26.12
CA ALA A 71 31.17 9.82 -27.52
C ALA A 71 31.78 8.44 -27.75
N LYS A 72 32.42 7.85 -26.73
CA LYS A 72 32.94 6.48 -26.76
C LYS A 72 31.98 5.50 -26.09
N PHE A 73 31.37 5.88 -24.97
CA PHE A 73 30.45 5.03 -24.21
C PHE A 73 29.22 4.59 -25.00
N PHE A 74 28.63 5.47 -25.81
CA PHE A 74 27.57 5.08 -26.74
C PHE A 74 27.52 6.03 -27.95
N PRO A 75 28.38 5.82 -28.97
CA PRO A 75 28.59 6.78 -30.05
C PRO A 75 27.32 7.13 -30.84
N LYS A 76 26.46 6.13 -31.08
CA LYS A 76 25.19 6.32 -31.80
C LYS A 76 24.26 7.27 -31.06
N SER A 77 24.08 7.06 -29.75
CA SER A 77 23.25 7.95 -28.93
C SER A 77 23.86 9.35 -28.82
N PHE A 78 25.18 9.45 -28.61
CA PHE A 78 25.87 10.74 -28.52
C PHE A 78 25.71 11.62 -29.77
N SER A 79 25.61 11.03 -30.97
CA SER A 79 25.40 11.83 -32.19
C SER A 79 24.01 12.48 -32.26
N GLU A 80 23.05 11.99 -31.47
CA GLU A 80 21.67 12.50 -31.37
C GLU A 80 21.50 13.51 -30.22
N VAL A 81 22.46 13.60 -29.29
CA VAL A 81 22.45 14.58 -28.19
C VAL A 81 22.49 16.00 -28.75
N SER A 82 21.67 16.90 -28.18
CA SER A 82 21.63 18.32 -28.52
C SER A 82 23.05 18.92 -28.57
N PRO A 83 23.41 19.69 -29.62
CA PRO A 83 24.75 20.23 -29.79
C PRO A 83 25.29 20.98 -28.57
N ASP A 84 24.45 21.74 -27.86
CA ASP A 84 24.83 22.51 -26.67
C ASP A 84 25.14 21.65 -25.45
N GLN A 85 24.70 20.38 -25.43
CA GLN A 85 24.97 19.40 -24.38
C GLN A 85 26.07 18.41 -24.78
N ARG A 86 26.75 18.66 -25.91
CA ARG A 86 27.64 17.70 -26.56
C ARG A 86 29.08 18.22 -26.61
N SER A 87 29.77 18.15 -25.47
CA SER A 87 31.16 18.56 -25.32
C SER A 87 32.13 17.37 -25.23
N LYS A 88 33.44 17.65 -25.21
CA LYS A 88 34.47 16.63 -24.94
C LYS A 88 34.42 16.08 -23.51
N TYR A 89 33.72 16.76 -22.60
CA TYR A 89 33.56 16.38 -21.20
C TYR A 89 32.24 15.66 -20.89
N SER A 90 31.33 15.57 -21.86
CA SER A 90 30.05 14.87 -21.68
C SER A 90 30.29 13.40 -21.29
N ALA A 91 29.55 12.93 -20.30
CA ALA A 91 29.52 11.51 -19.91
C ALA A 91 28.07 11.03 -19.84
N TRP A 92 27.89 9.73 -20.08
CA TRP A 92 26.60 9.05 -20.07
C TRP A 92 25.78 9.39 -18.82
N GLU A 93 24.53 9.82 -19.02
CA GLU A 93 23.53 10.10 -17.97
C GLU A 93 23.88 11.24 -16.98
N THR A 94 24.86 12.08 -17.32
CA THR A 94 25.28 13.20 -16.47
C THR A 94 25.07 14.56 -17.17
N PRO A 95 24.91 15.66 -16.41
CA PRO A 95 24.91 17.01 -16.96
C PRO A 95 26.23 17.35 -17.67
N ASP A 96 26.16 18.03 -18.82
CA ASP A 96 27.36 18.43 -19.55
C ASP A 96 28.12 19.57 -18.84
N PRO A 97 29.40 19.36 -18.44
CA PRO A 97 30.10 20.37 -17.66
C PRO A 97 30.31 21.70 -18.39
N VAL A 98 30.48 21.70 -19.73
CA VAL A 98 30.71 22.93 -20.49
C VAL A 98 29.46 23.79 -20.50
N PHE A 99 28.29 23.17 -20.71
CA PHE A 99 27.03 23.89 -20.62
C PHE A 99 26.80 24.48 -19.22
N TRP A 100 26.88 23.67 -18.17
CA TRP A 100 26.50 24.10 -16.82
C TRP A 100 27.47 25.10 -16.20
N THR A 101 28.77 25.00 -16.51
CA THR A 101 29.75 26.02 -16.09
C THR A 101 29.50 27.36 -16.77
N LYS A 102 29.09 27.38 -18.05
CA LYS A 102 28.62 28.59 -18.73
C LYS A 102 27.36 29.21 -18.10
N GLN A 103 26.54 28.39 -17.43
CA GLN A 103 25.39 28.86 -16.63
C GLN A 103 25.77 29.28 -15.19
N GLY A 104 27.06 29.30 -14.86
CA GLY A 104 27.59 29.72 -13.55
C GLY A 104 27.59 28.64 -12.47
N TYR A 105 27.35 27.38 -12.80
CA TYR A 105 27.44 26.25 -11.87
C TYR A 105 28.83 25.64 -11.84
N ALA A 106 29.25 25.16 -10.67
CA ALA A 106 30.31 24.15 -10.59
C ALA A 106 29.70 22.76 -10.81
N VAL A 107 30.46 21.84 -11.41
CA VAL A 107 30.04 20.45 -11.59
C VAL A 107 31.06 19.52 -10.95
N VAL A 108 30.61 18.61 -10.10
CA VAL A 108 31.40 17.56 -9.46
C VAL A 108 30.90 16.21 -9.95
N ARG A 109 31.76 15.46 -10.63
CA ARG A 109 31.47 14.09 -11.11
C ARG A 109 32.38 13.10 -10.42
N ALA A 110 31.83 12.26 -9.56
CA ALA A 110 32.57 11.34 -8.72
C ALA A 110 32.36 9.87 -9.11
N ASP A 111 33.45 9.10 -9.07
CA ASP A 111 33.38 7.65 -9.17
C ASP A 111 32.90 7.08 -7.84
N GLU A 112 31.93 6.18 -7.90
CA GLU A 112 31.51 5.42 -6.74
C GLU A 112 32.65 4.57 -6.16
N ARG A 113 32.66 4.35 -4.83
CA ARG A 113 33.67 3.52 -4.15
C ARG A 113 33.88 2.17 -4.86
N GLY A 114 35.14 1.79 -5.06
CA GLY A 114 35.53 0.54 -5.72
C GLY A 114 35.46 0.56 -7.26
N LEU A 115 35.19 1.72 -7.88
CA LEU A 115 35.05 1.89 -9.34
C LEU A 115 35.97 3.00 -9.86
N GLY A 116 36.34 2.91 -11.15
CA GLY A 116 37.14 3.91 -11.84
C GLY A 116 38.45 4.17 -11.11
N GLN A 117 38.65 5.38 -10.62
CA GLN A 117 39.84 5.72 -9.80
C GLN A 117 39.56 5.69 -8.29
N SER A 118 38.32 5.48 -7.85
CA SER A 118 37.92 5.39 -6.44
C SER A 118 38.24 4.00 -5.86
N PRO A 119 39.20 3.88 -4.92
CA PRO A 119 39.41 2.63 -4.19
C PRO A 119 38.19 2.27 -3.32
N GLY A 120 38.04 0.99 -2.96
CA GLY A 120 36.99 0.55 -2.05
C GLY A 120 36.37 -0.80 -2.42
N LEU A 121 35.31 -1.15 -1.69
CA LEU A 121 34.46 -2.30 -1.98
C LEU A 121 33.41 -1.91 -3.03
N LEU A 122 33.46 -2.58 -4.20
CA LEU A 122 32.44 -2.49 -5.24
C LEU A 122 31.16 -3.16 -4.73
N ASP A 123 30.17 -2.36 -4.35
CA ASP A 123 28.88 -2.83 -3.82
C ASP A 123 27.82 -1.79 -4.16
N THR A 124 27.42 -1.79 -5.44
CA THR A 124 26.57 -0.74 -5.99
C THR A 124 25.19 -0.74 -5.34
N MET A 125 24.62 0.46 -5.19
CA MET A 125 23.33 0.65 -4.52
C MET A 125 23.30 0.02 -3.11
N SER A 126 24.39 0.11 -2.35
CA SER A 126 24.44 -0.31 -0.94
C SER A 126 24.35 0.86 0.03
N ARG A 127 24.12 0.58 1.31
CA ARG A 127 24.27 1.58 2.39
C ARG A 127 25.61 2.29 2.33
N GLY A 128 26.70 1.54 2.13
CA GLY A 128 28.05 2.09 2.07
C GLY A 128 28.27 3.07 0.92
N THR A 129 27.58 2.89 -0.21
CA THR A 129 27.62 3.86 -1.32
C THR A 129 26.89 5.15 -0.98
N SER A 130 25.75 5.06 -0.29
CA SER A 130 24.99 6.23 0.21
C SER A 130 25.76 6.99 1.30
N GLU A 131 26.56 6.29 2.12
CA GLU A 131 27.50 6.87 3.07
C GLU A 131 28.58 7.70 2.40
N CYS A 132 29.25 7.15 1.38
CA CYS A 132 30.22 7.90 0.61
C CYS A 132 29.59 9.10 -0.14
N PHE A 133 28.39 8.93 -0.72
CA PHE A 133 27.74 10.01 -1.46
C PHE A 133 27.36 11.18 -0.54
N PHE A 134 26.92 10.89 0.69
CA PHE A 134 26.66 11.91 1.71
C PHE A 134 27.90 12.78 1.96
N ASP A 135 29.07 12.15 2.15
CA ASP A 135 30.32 12.88 2.37
C ASP A 135 30.76 13.67 1.13
N VAL A 136 30.55 13.13 -0.08
CA VAL A 136 30.82 13.86 -1.33
C VAL A 136 29.97 15.12 -1.46
N VAL A 137 28.69 15.07 -1.08
CA VAL A 137 27.80 16.23 -1.09
C VAL A 137 28.25 17.28 -0.09
N GLU A 138 28.54 16.90 1.16
CA GLU A 138 28.98 17.84 2.18
C GLU A 138 30.35 18.45 1.84
N TRP A 139 31.28 17.64 1.34
CA TRP A 139 32.57 18.12 0.87
C TRP A 139 32.41 19.16 -0.23
N ALA A 140 31.54 18.90 -1.22
CA ALA A 140 31.28 19.82 -2.32
C ALA A 140 30.61 21.13 -1.84
N ALA A 141 29.77 21.06 -0.81
CA ALA A 141 29.17 22.24 -0.18
C ALA A 141 30.21 23.12 0.55
N ASP A 142 31.22 22.50 1.18
CA ASP A 142 32.18 23.18 2.03
C ASP A 142 33.43 23.72 1.27
N GLN A 143 33.54 23.51 -0.04
CA GLN A 143 34.68 24.01 -0.81
C GLN A 143 34.70 25.54 -0.94
N GLU A 144 35.89 26.13 -1.03
CA GLU A 144 36.03 27.59 -1.16
C GLU A 144 35.36 28.12 -2.41
N TRP A 145 35.27 27.40 -3.53
CA TRP A 145 34.58 27.86 -4.74
C TRP A 145 33.05 27.61 -4.70
N SER A 146 32.54 26.99 -3.63
CA SER A 146 31.13 26.63 -3.47
C SER A 146 30.33 27.75 -2.80
N SER A 147 29.07 27.90 -3.22
CA SER A 147 28.07 28.74 -2.54
C SER A 147 27.49 28.07 -1.28
N GLY A 148 27.84 26.81 -1.01
CA GLY A 148 27.21 25.99 0.03
C GLY A 148 25.88 25.37 -0.39
N LYS A 149 25.41 25.58 -1.62
CA LYS A 149 24.19 25.00 -2.17
C LYS A 149 24.52 23.94 -3.22
N VAL A 150 24.13 22.71 -2.95
CA VAL A 150 24.34 21.54 -3.81
C VAL A 150 23.01 21.08 -4.38
N GLY A 151 22.98 20.80 -5.67
CA GLY A 151 21.88 20.14 -6.36
C GLY A 151 22.34 18.82 -6.94
N LEU A 152 21.44 17.84 -6.97
CA LEU A 152 21.69 16.57 -7.63
C LEU A 152 20.88 16.47 -8.92
N LEU A 153 21.53 16.02 -9.98
CA LEU A 153 20.95 15.93 -11.31
C LEU A 153 21.63 14.80 -12.08
N GLY A 154 20.84 13.87 -12.63
CA GLY A 154 21.33 12.77 -13.43
C GLY A 154 20.23 11.76 -13.73
N ILE A 155 20.53 10.83 -14.63
CA ILE A 155 19.58 9.82 -15.13
C ILE A 155 19.84 8.44 -14.47
N SER A 156 18.85 7.54 -14.47
CA SER A 156 18.97 6.12 -14.09
C SER A 156 19.64 5.89 -12.74
N TYR A 157 20.88 5.39 -12.73
CA TYR A 157 21.63 5.15 -11.51
C TYR A 157 21.89 6.44 -10.74
N TYR A 158 22.26 7.51 -11.46
CA TYR A 158 22.47 8.82 -10.87
C TYR A 158 21.16 9.45 -10.39
N ALA A 159 20.00 9.02 -10.87
CA ALA A 159 18.71 9.40 -10.30
C ALA A 159 18.37 8.53 -9.06
N GLY A 160 18.58 7.22 -9.14
CA GLY A 160 18.33 6.29 -8.04
C GLY A 160 19.17 6.56 -6.79
N SER A 161 20.43 6.99 -6.97
CA SER A 161 21.30 7.37 -5.86
C SER A 161 20.88 8.68 -5.18
N GLN A 162 20.18 9.57 -5.88
CA GLN A 162 19.66 10.84 -5.30
C GLN A 162 18.64 10.58 -4.21
N TRP A 163 17.67 9.70 -4.46
CA TRP A 163 16.63 9.37 -3.48
C TRP A 163 17.24 8.93 -2.14
N ARG A 164 18.27 8.10 -2.23
CA ARG A 164 18.95 7.50 -1.07
C ARG A 164 19.78 8.48 -0.29
N VAL A 165 20.60 9.28 -0.97
CA VAL A 165 21.44 10.26 -0.27
C VAL A 165 20.58 11.41 0.28
N ALA A 166 19.53 11.81 -0.42
CA ALA A 166 18.63 12.87 0.04
C ALA A 166 17.87 12.48 1.30
N ALA A 167 17.46 11.21 1.44
CA ALA A 167 16.85 10.69 2.66
C ALA A 167 17.80 10.76 3.87
N ARG A 168 19.13 10.84 3.65
CA ARG A 168 20.13 11.02 4.70
C ARG A 168 20.39 12.47 5.07
N ARG A 169 19.81 13.43 4.35
CA ARG A 169 19.82 14.87 4.66
C ARG A 169 21.25 15.46 4.82
N PRO A 170 22.18 15.27 3.85
CA PRO A 170 23.50 15.87 3.91
C PRO A 170 23.43 17.40 3.96
N LYS A 171 24.33 18.00 4.75
CA LYS A 171 24.48 19.46 4.80
C LYS A 171 24.79 20.02 3.41
N GLY A 172 24.11 21.10 3.07
CA GLY A 172 24.31 21.82 1.80
C GLY A 172 23.45 21.31 0.63
N LEU A 173 22.85 20.11 0.72
CA LEU A 173 21.90 19.65 -0.28
C LEU A 173 20.65 20.54 -0.29
N ALA A 174 20.39 21.16 -1.43
CA ALA A 174 19.38 22.19 -1.61
C ALA A 174 18.23 21.78 -2.54
N ALA A 175 18.47 20.85 -3.48
CA ALA A 175 17.44 20.34 -4.38
C ALA A 175 17.88 19.03 -5.06
N ILE A 176 16.93 18.20 -5.50
CA ILE A 176 17.19 17.00 -6.30
C ILE A 176 16.29 16.93 -7.54
N ILE A 177 16.84 16.42 -8.65
CA ILE A 177 16.14 16.11 -9.90
C ILE A 177 16.44 14.64 -10.28
N PRO A 178 15.74 13.67 -9.66
CA PRO A 178 15.80 12.29 -10.08
C PRO A 178 15.08 12.11 -11.42
N TRP A 179 15.86 12.07 -12.50
CA TRP A 179 15.36 11.87 -13.86
C TRP A 179 15.35 10.39 -14.21
N GLU A 180 14.18 9.77 -14.35
CA GLU A 180 14.07 8.32 -14.62
C GLU A 180 14.93 7.46 -13.68
N GLY A 181 14.59 7.43 -12.38
CA GLY A 181 15.34 6.71 -11.35
C GLY A 181 14.48 5.81 -10.46
N MET A 182 14.96 4.61 -10.20
CA MET A 182 14.34 3.66 -9.25
C MET A 182 14.36 4.23 -7.83
N SER A 183 13.23 4.15 -7.12
CA SER A 183 13.12 4.54 -5.72
C SER A 183 13.14 3.33 -4.80
N ASP A 184 12.69 2.18 -5.29
CA ASP A 184 12.65 0.91 -4.61
C ASP A 184 13.58 -0.07 -5.33
N TYR A 185 14.69 -0.43 -4.67
CA TYR A 185 15.70 -1.29 -5.28
C TYR A 185 15.16 -2.68 -5.61
N TYR A 186 14.22 -3.19 -4.81
CA TYR A 186 13.63 -4.50 -5.00
C TYR A 186 12.56 -4.45 -6.09
N ARG A 187 11.51 -3.65 -5.90
CA ARG A 187 10.28 -3.71 -6.74
C ARG A 187 10.41 -3.04 -8.09
N ASP A 188 11.26 -2.02 -8.22
CA ASP A 188 11.39 -1.27 -9.48
C ASP A 188 12.45 -1.86 -10.41
N ARG A 189 13.31 -2.76 -9.91
CA ARG A 189 14.52 -3.17 -10.61
C ARG A 189 14.83 -4.65 -10.55
N CYS A 190 14.87 -5.22 -9.35
CA CYS A 190 15.36 -6.59 -9.17
C CYS A 190 14.25 -7.62 -9.32
N ARG A 191 13.06 -7.35 -8.76
CA ARG A 191 11.95 -8.29 -8.70
C ARG A 191 10.61 -7.61 -8.96
N HIS A 192 10.11 -7.70 -10.19
CA HIS A 192 8.79 -7.19 -10.54
C HIS A 192 7.72 -8.15 -10.04
N GLY A 193 6.84 -7.70 -9.14
CA GLY A 193 5.82 -8.59 -8.57
C GLY A 193 6.39 -9.77 -7.78
N GLY A 194 7.66 -9.75 -7.39
CA GLY A 194 8.39 -10.87 -6.78
C GLY A 194 9.16 -11.78 -7.77
N ILE A 195 8.98 -11.60 -9.08
CA ILE A 195 9.62 -12.39 -10.14
C ILE A 195 11.00 -11.79 -10.48
N TYR A 196 12.07 -12.60 -10.54
CA TYR A 196 13.43 -12.10 -10.77
C TYR A 196 13.64 -11.55 -12.20
N SER A 197 13.92 -10.25 -12.32
CA SER A 197 14.29 -9.59 -13.57
C SER A 197 15.81 -9.62 -13.75
N ASN A 198 16.33 -10.71 -14.32
CA ASN A 198 17.76 -11.01 -14.32
C ASN A 198 18.52 -10.45 -15.53
N ARG A 199 17.89 -10.41 -16.72
CA ARG A 199 18.62 -10.17 -17.98
C ARG A 199 19.22 -8.77 -18.05
N PHE A 200 18.49 -7.74 -17.62
CA PHE A 200 18.99 -6.36 -17.62
C PHE A 200 20.16 -6.21 -16.65
N ILE A 201 20.02 -6.72 -15.43
CA ILE A 201 21.07 -6.66 -14.39
C ILE A 201 22.35 -7.33 -14.91
N GLY A 202 22.24 -8.49 -15.55
CA GLY A 202 23.37 -9.19 -16.14
C GLY A 202 24.08 -8.36 -17.23
N VAL A 203 23.34 -7.76 -18.16
CA VAL A 203 23.91 -6.94 -19.24
C VAL A 203 24.55 -5.66 -18.68
N TRP A 204 23.83 -4.94 -17.82
CA TRP A 204 24.28 -3.70 -17.20
C TRP A 204 25.54 -3.92 -16.35
N TRP A 205 25.52 -4.91 -15.47
CA TRP A 205 26.64 -5.23 -14.57
C TRP A 205 27.91 -5.54 -15.36
N ASN A 206 27.81 -6.44 -16.34
CA ASN A 206 28.97 -6.92 -17.09
C ASN A 206 29.49 -5.91 -18.13
N ARG A 207 28.65 -5.05 -18.70
CA ARG A 207 29.09 -4.07 -19.73
C ARG A 207 29.48 -2.71 -19.17
N GLN A 208 28.97 -2.33 -18.00
CA GLN A 208 29.10 -0.95 -17.49
C GLN A 208 29.76 -0.86 -16.11
N VAL A 209 29.50 -1.82 -15.21
CA VAL A 209 29.95 -1.73 -13.80
C VAL A 209 31.21 -2.55 -13.55
N LEU A 210 31.15 -3.87 -13.73
CA LEU A 210 32.24 -4.79 -13.41
C LEU A 210 33.53 -4.47 -14.19
N VAL A 211 33.38 -4.06 -15.44
CA VAL A 211 34.50 -3.66 -16.32
C VAL A 211 35.20 -2.39 -15.86
N ASN A 212 34.56 -1.59 -15.01
CA ASN A 212 35.10 -0.37 -14.43
C ASN A 212 35.63 -0.60 -13.00
N GLN A 213 35.68 -1.84 -12.50
CA GLN A 213 36.17 -2.14 -11.14
C GLN A 213 37.58 -1.58 -10.93
N TYR A 214 37.79 -0.94 -9.77
CA TYR A 214 39.08 -0.38 -9.35
C TYR A 214 40.14 -1.48 -9.21
N GLY A 215 41.33 -1.25 -9.78
CA GLY A 215 42.44 -2.22 -9.82
C GLY A 215 42.32 -3.30 -10.88
N ARG A 216 41.29 -3.28 -11.74
CA ARG A 216 41.18 -4.24 -12.85
C ARG A 216 42.28 -3.96 -13.90
N LYS A 217 42.98 -5.02 -14.31
CA LYS A 217 44.01 -4.94 -15.35
C LYS A 217 43.43 -4.66 -16.73
N GLY A 218 44.09 -3.78 -17.48
CA GLY A 218 43.83 -3.56 -18.91
C GLY A 218 42.44 -3.00 -19.22
N ARG A 219 41.85 -2.22 -18.31
CA ARG A 219 40.56 -1.55 -18.51
C ARG A 219 40.56 -0.70 -19.78
N SER A 220 41.67 0.00 -20.05
CA SER A 220 41.81 0.87 -21.22
C SER A 220 41.78 0.14 -22.56
N GLN A 221 42.04 -1.17 -22.55
CA GLN A 221 42.12 -2.02 -23.74
C GLN A 221 40.84 -2.83 -23.98
N LEU A 222 39.84 -2.71 -23.10
CA LEU A 222 38.58 -3.45 -23.24
C LEU A 222 37.80 -2.99 -24.47
N GLN A 223 37.41 -3.96 -25.29
CA GLN A 223 36.58 -3.76 -26.47
C GLN A 223 35.15 -4.21 -26.19
N PHE A 224 34.18 -3.48 -26.76
CA PHE A 224 32.76 -3.75 -26.58
C PHE A 224 32.04 -3.67 -27.93
N PRO A 225 31.04 -4.54 -28.19
CA PRO A 225 30.23 -4.44 -29.40
C PRO A 225 29.60 -3.05 -29.53
N PRO A 226 29.46 -2.45 -30.73
CA PRO A 226 29.00 -1.06 -30.88
C PRO A 226 27.49 -0.86 -30.58
N ASP A 227 26.77 -1.94 -30.30
CA ASP A 227 25.30 -2.05 -30.24
C ASP A 227 24.65 -1.56 -28.94
N GLY A 228 25.29 -0.67 -28.18
CA GLY A 228 24.72 -0.16 -26.94
C GLY A 228 25.72 0.46 -25.98
N PRO A 229 25.30 0.78 -24.74
CA PRO A 229 26.18 1.32 -23.72
C PRO A 229 27.26 0.32 -23.30
N GLY A 230 28.42 0.85 -22.91
CA GLY A 230 29.54 0.07 -22.40
C GLY A 230 30.74 0.96 -22.10
N ALA A 231 31.59 0.54 -21.16
CA ALA A 231 32.70 1.33 -20.61
C ALA A 231 33.88 1.56 -21.59
N ARG A 232 33.59 1.93 -22.85
CA ARG A 232 34.57 2.18 -23.91
C ARG A 232 35.33 3.48 -23.64
N GLY A 233 36.66 3.39 -23.63
CA GLY A 233 37.51 4.56 -23.43
C GLY A 233 37.77 4.92 -21.96
N GLN A 234 37.46 4.01 -21.03
CA GLN A 234 37.93 4.09 -19.65
C GLN A 234 39.46 4.05 -19.55
N GLU A 235 39.99 4.58 -18.46
CA GLU A 235 41.43 4.59 -18.17
C GLU A 235 41.81 3.39 -17.28
N ASP A 236 43.06 2.95 -17.35
CA ASP A 236 43.60 2.00 -16.38
C ASP A 236 43.64 2.64 -14.97
N THR A 237 43.68 1.80 -13.94
CA THR A 237 43.78 2.30 -12.56
C THR A 237 45.17 2.89 -12.36
N ILE A 238 45.26 4.20 -12.07
CA ILE A 238 46.56 4.91 -12.01
C ILE A 238 47.46 4.35 -10.88
N GLU A 239 46.83 3.88 -9.81
CA GLU A 239 47.53 3.33 -8.63
C GLU A 239 48.00 1.88 -8.83
N GLY A 240 47.54 1.20 -9.90
CA GLY A 240 48.00 -0.12 -10.32
C GLY A 240 46.93 -1.20 -10.26
N ASP A 241 47.30 -2.38 -10.76
CA ASP A 241 46.43 -3.54 -10.86
C ASP A 241 46.38 -4.33 -9.54
N LEU A 242 45.26 -5.02 -9.31
CA LEU A 242 45.06 -5.96 -8.22
C LEU A 242 45.00 -7.40 -8.76
N PRO A 243 45.48 -8.40 -7.98
CA PRO A 243 45.26 -9.81 -8.29
C PRO A 243 43.77 -10.17 -8.38
N ASP A 244 43.41 -11.16 -9.20
CA ASP A 244 42.02 -11.53 -9.45
C ASP A 244 41.27 -11.99 -8.19
N ASP A 245 41.93 -12.73 -7.29
CA ASP A 245 41.34 -13.15 -6.01
C ASP A 245 41.01 -11.95 -5.11
N VAL A 246 41.83 -10.90 -5.17
CA VAL A 246 41.58 -9.64 -4.46
C VAL A 246 40.44 -8.86 -5.10
N LEU A 247 40.34 -8.82 -6.45
CA LEU A 247 39.21 -8.20 -7.14
C LEU A 247 37.89 -8.89 -6.78
N VAL A 248 37.88 -10.22 -6.70
CA VAL A 248 36.69 -10.99 -6.25
C VAL A 248 36.36 -10.67 -4.80
N ALA A 249 37.35 -10.61 -3.91
CA ALA A 249 37.13 -10.26 -2.50
C ALA A 249 36.66 -8.80 -2.30
N ASN A 250 37.03 -7.90 -3.21
CA ASN A 250 36.66 -6.48 -3.22
C ASN A 250 35.37 -6.18 -3.99
N ARG A 251 34.49 -7.17 -4.23
CA ARG A 251 33.17 -6.91 -4.84
C ARG A 251 32.04 -7.73 -4.23
N LYS A 252 30.83 -7.17 -4.36
CA LYS A 252 29.54 -7.83 -4.22
C LYS A 252 28.92 -7.94 -5.59
N ASP A 253 28.67 -9.17 -6.04
CA ASP A 253 28.28 -9.44 -7.42
C ASP A 253 26.76 -9.46 -7.54
N GLN A 254 26.20 -8.39 -8.08
CA GLN A 254 24.75 -8.23 -8.15
C GLN A 254 24.05 -9.32 -8.96
N THR A 255 24.72 -10.00 -9.89
CA THR A 255 24.07 -11.08 -10.66
C THR A 255 23.79 -12.29 -9.78
N HIS A 256 24.70 -12.60 -8.85
CA HIS A 256 24.55 -13.68 -7.87
C HIS A 256 23.74 -13.23 -6.65
N ASP A 257 24.02 -12.04 -6.13
CA ASP A 257 23.38 -11.57 -4.90
C ASP A 257 21.86 -11.37 -5.10
N ASN A 258 21.39 -10.84 -6.24
CA ASN A 258 19.95 -10.69 -6.48
C ASN A 258 19.24 -12.04 -6.74
N GLU A 259 19.94 -13.03 -7.31
CA GLU A 259 19.39 -14.38 -7.52
C GLU A 259 19.26 -15.14 -6.19
N ALA A 260 20.29 -15.04 -5.34
CA ALA A 260 20.36 -15.72 -4.05
C ALA A 260 19.42 -15.13 -2.99
N ASN A 261 19.06 -13.84 -3.10
CA ASN A 261 18.20 -13.15 -2.13
C ASN A 261 16.83 -12.86 -2.76
N ARG A 262 15.81 -13.56 -2.28
CA ARG A 262 14.45 -13.59 -2.84
C ARG A 262 13.52 -12.56 -2.20
N PHE A 263 13.70 -12.23 -0.92
CA PHE A 263 12.75 -11.44 -0.14
C PHE A 263 13.35 -10.14 0.36
N ARG A 264 12.51 -9.14 0.69
CA ARG A 264 13.01 -7.83 1.14
C ARG A 264 13.65 -7.84 2.52
N ASP A 265 13.27 -8.80 3.37
CA ASP A 265 13.86 -9.06 4.66
C ASP A 265 15.15 -9.90 4.61
N ASP A 266 15.57 -10.37 3.43
CA ASP A 266 16.92 -10.92 3.27
C ASP A 266 17.96 -9.81 3.52
N ASP A 267 19.02 -10.13 4.28
CA ASP A 267 20.06 -9.17 4.70
C ASP A 267 20.57 -8.29 3.55
N TYR A 268 20.72 -8.87 2.34
CA TYR A 268 21.17 -8.15 1.17
C TYR A 268 20.19 -7.05 0.73
N HIS A 269 18.89 -7.31 0.67
CA HIS A 269 17.88 -6.30 0.28
C HIS A 269 17.58 -5.34 1.42
N ALA A 270 17.43 -5.85 2.65
CA ALA A 270 17.18 -5.05 3.84
C ALA A 270 18.26 -3.97 4.07
N SER A 271 19.53 -4.28 3.76
CA SER A 271 20.64 -3.32 3.85
C SER A 271 20.55 -2.13 2.88
N LYS A 272 19.63 -2.17 1.90
CA LYS A 272 19.47 -1.16 0.85
C LYS A 272 18.23 -0.29 1.04
N GLU A 273 17.44 -0.57 2.07
CA GLU A 273 16.20 0.13 2.38
C GLU A 273 16.46 1.49 3.03
N TYR A 274 15.58 2.44 2.74
CA TYR A 274 15.60 3.81 3.27
C TYR A 274 14.18 4.39 3.20
N SER A 275 13.90 5.42 4.00
CA SER A 275 12.59 6.04 4.03
C SER A 275 12.52 7.21 3.04
N LEU A 276 11.63 7.13 2.07
CA LEU A 276 11.34 8.24 1.16
C LEU A 276 10.80 9.47 1.91
N ALA A 277 10.09 9.25 3.03
CA ALA A 277 9.53 10.35 3.83
C ALA A 277 10.61 11.26 4.43
N ASP A 278 11.87 10.82 4.51
CA ASP A 278 12.98 11.64 5.01
C ASP A 278 13.53 12.63 3.98
N ILE A 279 13.06 12.57 2.73
CA ILE A 279 13.47 13.48 1.67
C ILE A 279 12.68 14.78 1.81
N GLU A 280 13.29 15.79 2.44
CA GLU A 280 12.66 17.08 2.74
C GLU A 280 13.01 18.20 1.74
N VAL A 281 14.13 18.05 1.02
CA VAL A 281 14.59 19.05 0.04
C VAL A 281 13.62 19.17 -1.14
N PRO A 282 13.55 20.34 -1.81
CA PRO A 282 12.83 20.48 -3.07
C PRO A 282 13.14 19.36 -4.06
N LEU A 283 12.09 18.82 -4.67
CA LEU A 283 12.16 17.63 -5.52
C LEU A 283 11.46 17.86 -6.87
N LEU A 284 12.15 17.57 -7.97
CA LEU A 284 11.55 17.45 -9.30
C LEU A 284 11.75 16.02 -9.83
N SER A 285 10.74 15.16 -9.65
CA SER A 285 10.74 13.79 -10.19
C SER A 285 10.28 13.80 -11.65
N VAL A 286 11.08 13.20 -12.54
CA VAL A 286 10.74 13.10 -13.97
C VAL A 286 10.57 11.63 -14.34
N ALA A 287 9.32 11.25 -14.62
CA ALA A 287 8.91 9.90 -15.00
C ALA A 287 8.70 9.82 -16.52
N ASN A 288 9.04 8.68 -17.13
CA ASN A 288 8.84 8.47 -18.56
C ASN A 288 7.84 7.34 -18.80
N TRP A 289 6.79 7.62 -19.59
CA TRP A 289 5.77 6.64 -19.93
C TRP A 289 6.30 5.40 -20.67
N GLY A 290 7.45 5.53 -21.33
CA GLY A 290 8.16 4.42 -22.00
C GLY A 290 8.98 3.54 -21.04
N GLY A 291 9.25 4.01 -19.83
CA GLY A 291 10.07 3.34 -18.82
C GLY A 291 9.36 2.20 -18.08
N ILE A 292 8.48 1.46 -18.77
CA ILE A 292 7.51 0.50 -18.20
C ILE A 292 8.12 -0.78 -17.61
N LEU A 293 9.45 -0.89 -17.56
CA LEU A 293 10.21 -2.08 -17.12
C LEU A 293 11.34 -1.76 -16.14
N LEU A 294 11.50 -0.49 -15.74
CA LEU A 294 12.52 -0.09 -14.79
C LEU A 294 12.12 1.16 -13.98
N HIS A 295 12.17 2.35 -14.58
CA HIS A 295 12.17 3.59 -13.80
C HIS A 295 10.80 4.23 -13.56
N LEU A 296 9.81 3.97 -14.43
CA LEU A 296 8.50 4.64 -14.38
C LEU A 296 7.85 4.52 -12.99
N ARG A 297 7.79 3.31 -12.45
CA ARG A 297 7.23 3.06 -11.12
C ARG A 297 8.01 3.84 -10.03
N GLY A 298 9.33 3.80 -10.09
CA GLY A 298 10.19 4.43 -9.08
C GLY A 298 10.04 5.94 -8.99
N ASN A 299 9.93 6.66 -10.11
CA ASN A 299 9.70 8.10 -10.07
C ASN A 299 8.34 8.48 -9.49
N VAL A 300 7.30 7.70 -9.81
CA VAL A 300 5.94 7.93 -9.30
C VAL A 300 5.87 7.62 -7.80
N GLN A 301 6.39 6.47 -7.37
CA GLN A 301 6.42 6.09 -5.95
C GLN A 301 7.35 6.99 -5.13
N GLY A 302 8.50 7.40 -5.69
CA GLY A 302 9.40 8.39 -5.10
C GLY A 302 8.71 9.73 -4.83
N TYR A 303 7.97 10.25 -5.81
CA TYR A 303 7.16 11.47 -5.63
C TYR A 303 6.07 11.29 -4.56
N LEU A 304 5.33 10.17 -4.58
CA LEU A 304 4.28 9.90 -3.62
C LEU A 304 4.84 9.80 -2.19
N GLY A 305 5.94 9.08 -2.01
CA GLY A 305 6.57 8.81 -0.71
C GLY A 305 7.44 9.95 -0.16
N ALA A 306 7.93 10.87 -1.00
CA ALA A 306 8.80 11.96 -0.53
C ALA A 306 8.12 12.90 0.48
N GLY A 307 8.81 13.20 1.57
CA GLY A 307 8.35 14.13 2.62
C GLY A 307 8.38 15.62 2.25
N SER A 308 9.03 15.95 1.13
CA SER A 308 9.23 17.30 0.63
C SER A 308 7.92 18.07 0.45
N LYS A 309 7.92 19.33 0.91
CA LYS A 309 6.79 20.24 0.75
C LYS A 309 6.73 20.89 -0.63
N LEU A 310 7.86 20.90 -1.35
CA LEU A 310 8.00 21.43 -2.69
C LEU A 310 8.42 20.29 -3.61
N LYS A 311 7.45 19.47 -3.99
CA LYS A 311 7.66 18.32 -4.87
C LYS A 311 6.84 18.43 -6.14
N TYR A 312 7.47 18.05 -7.24
CA TYR A 312 6.92 18.13 -8.59
C TYR A 312 7.14 16.81 -9.31
N LEU A 313 6.15 16.40 -10.11
CA LEU A 313 6.18 15.23 -10.97
C LEU A 313 5.96 15.68 -12.42
N ARG A 314 6.82 15.23 -13.32
CA ARG A 314 6.71 15.49 -14.76
C ARG A 314 6.72 14.17 -15.49
N PHE A 315 5.71 13.94 -16.32
CA PHE A 315 5.67 12.80 -17.21
C PHE A 315 6.11 13.19 -18.61
N ILE A 316 7.08 12.46 -19.14
CA ILE A 316 7.65 12.65 -20.48
C ILE A 316 7.48 11.38 -21.33
N THR A 317 7.86 11.49 -22.59
CA THR A 317 8.00 10.38 -23.55
C THR A 317 9.36 10.46 -24.23
N GLY A 318 9.71 9.41 -24.97
CA GLY A 318 10.97 9.29 -25.70
C GLY A 318 11.90 8.24 -25.10
N ARG A 319 13.04 8.05 -25.75
CA ARG A 319 14.11 7.17 -25.26
C ARG A 319 14.61 7.61 -23.89
N HIS A 320 15.13 6.70 -23.10
CA HIS A 320 15.65 7.01 -21.77
C HIS A 320 16.78 8.06 -21.73
N ASP A 321 17.60 8.11 -22.78
CA ASP A 321 18.88 8.81 -22.79
C ASP A 321 18.86 10.21 -23.42
N LEU A 322 17.84 10.54 -24.22
CA LEU A 322 17.81 11.78 -25.02
C LEU A 322 17.01 12.95 -24.40
N PRO A 323 15.81 12.74 -23.83
CA PRO A 323 14.96 13.81 -23.32
C PRO A 323 15.63 14.68 -22.26
N PHE A 324 16.49 14.09 -21.43
CA PHE A 324 17.30 14.82 -20.45
C PHE A 324 18.13 15.95 -21.07
N TYR A 325 18.52 15.82 -22.34
CA TYR A 325 19.35 16.79 -23.07
C TYR A 325 18.55 17.67 -24.06
N TYR A 326 17.22 17.51 -24.16
CA TYR A 326 16.43 18.38 -25.03
C TYR A 326 16.42 19.82 -24.51
N PRO A 327 16.50 20.85 -25.38
CA PRO A 327 16.60 22.24 -24.93
C PRO A 327 15.51 22.65 -23.93
N GLU A 328 14.27 22.23 -24.19
CA GLU A 328 13.11 22.52 -23.33
C GLU A 328 13.19 21.83 -21.95
N GLU A 329 13.77 20.63 -21.90
CA GLU A 329 13.91 19.85 -20.68
C GLU A 329 15.14 20.27 -19.86
N VAL A 330 16.23 20.68 -20.52
CA VAL A 330 17.38 21.34 -19.87
C VAL A 330 16.95 22.68 -19.25
N GLU A 331 16.10 23.44 -19.93
CA GLU A 331 15.58 24.70 -19.38
C GLU A 331 14.64 24.46 -18.18
N LEU A 332 13.86 23.37 -18.17
CA LEU A 332 13.10 22.93 -17.01
C LEU A 332 14.02 22.62 -15.82
N GLN A 333 15.07 21.81 -16.03
CA GLN A 333 16.06 21.46 -15.00
C GLN A 333 16.72 22.72 -14.43
N LYS A 334 17.20 23.60 -15.32
CA LYS A 334 17.86 24.85 -14.96
C LYS A 334 16.94 25.80 -14.21
N SER A 335 15.68 25.93 -14.63
CA SER A 335 14.68 26.78 -13.97
C SER A 335 14.43 26.36 -12.53
N PHE A 336 14.32 25.04 -12.30
CA PHE A 336 14.16 24.49 -10.96
C PHE A 336 15.43 24.69 -10.12
N LEU A 337 16.61 24.38 -10.65
CA LEU A 337 17.88 24.51 -9.93
C LEU A 337 18.20 25.98 -9.60
N ASP A 338 18.00 26.91 -10.54
CA ASP A 338 18.24 28.34 -10.32
C ASP A 338 17.40 28.88 -9.14
N ALA A 339 16.15 28.43 -9.01
CA ALA A 339 15.27 28.83 -7.90
C ALA A 339 15.84 28.44 -6.52
N PHE A 340 16.38 27.23 -6.37
CA PHE A 340 16.79 26.71 -5.06
C PHE A 340 18.29 26.85 -4.76
N LEU A 341 19.13 26.93 -5.79
CA LEU A 341 20.58 27.02 -5.63
C LEU A 341 21.11 28.45 -5.82
N LYS A 342 20.45 29.28 -6.64
CA LYS A 342 20.81 30.70 -6.84
C LYS A 342 19.84 31.68 -6.20
N GLY A 343 18.62 31.25 -5.86
CA GLY A 343 17.54 32.14 -5.43
C GLY A 343 16.87 32.88 -6.60
N GLU A 344 17.09 32.45 -7.84
CA GLU A 344 16.56 33.06 -9.06
C GLU A 344 15.26 32.36 -9.49
N ASP A 345 14.19 32.56 -8.74
CA ASP A 345 12.92 31.86 -8.96
C ASP A 345 12.00 32.53 -10.00
N ARG A 346 12.35 32.37 -11.28
CA ARG A 346 11.61 32.97 -12.41
C ARG A 346 10.18 32.44 -12.60
N VAL A 347 9.94 31.17 -12.30
CA VAL A 347 8.65 30.50 -12.54
C VAL A 347 7.79 30.46 -11.26
N GLY A 348 8.41 30.44 -10.08
CA GLY A 348 7.71 30.33 -8.80
C GLY A 348 7.82 28.97 -8.11
N TRP A 349 8.86 28.20 -8.38
CA TRP A 349 9.10 26.88 -7.77
C TRP A 349 9.18 26.92 -6.25
N SER A 350 9.68 28.00 -5.68
CA SER A 350 9.79 28.18 -4.22
C SER A 350 8.48 28.64 -3.57
N THR A 351 7.46 28.97 -4.37
CA THR A 351 6.17 29.48 -3.90
C THR A 351 5.10 28.39 -3.98
N PRO A 352 4.61 27.87 -2.84
CA PRO A 352 3.57 26.84 -2.83
C PRO A 352 2.34 27.23 -3.66
N GLY A 353 1.91 26.32 -4.55
CA GLY A 353 0.74 26.51 -5.41
C GLY A 353 0.96 27.37 -6.66
N LYS A 354 2.13 28.01 -6.83
CA LYS A 354 2.41 28.82 -8.03
C LYS A 354 2.75 27.98 -9.26
N VAL A 355 3.45 26.87 -9.07
CA VAL A 355 3.72 25.90 -10.13
C VAL A 355 2.88 24.65 -9.91
N PRO A 356 2.19 24.13 -10.93
CA PRO A 356 1.45 22.87 -10.79
C PRO A 356 2.37 21.72 -10.38
N PRO A 357 1.99 20.96 -9.34
CA PRO A 357 2.82 19.86 -8.85
C PRO A 357 2.96 18.75 -9.89
N VAL A 358 2.02 18.60 -10.83
CA VAL A 358 2.06 17.52 -11.82
C VAL A 358 1.88 18.06 -13.24
N THR A 359 2.69 17.57 -14.18
CA THR A 359 2.48 17.79 -15.63
C THR A 359 2.50 16.45 -16.34
N LEU A 360 1.45 16.18 -17.10
CA LEU A 360 1.26 14.97 -17.89
C LEU A 360 1.60 15.23 -19.35
N THR A 361 2.28 14.28 -20.00
CA THR A 361 2.28 14.16 -21.46
C THR A 361 1.18 13.19 -21.85
N LEU A 362 0.19 13.64 -22.62
CA LEU A 362 -0.99 12.86 -23.00
C LEU A 362 -0.72 12.10 -24.30
N ARG A 363 -0.60 10.77 -24.22
CA ARG A 363 -0.39 9.87 -25.37
C ARG A 363 -1.68 9.74 -26.19
N LYS A 364 -1.94 10.75 -27.03
CA LYS A 364 -3.10 10.86 -27.92
C LYS A 364 -2.70 10.65 -29.38
N GLY A 365 -3.44 9.78 -30.06
CA GLY A 365 -3.21 9.42 -31.46
C GLY A 365 -1.98 8.53 -31.67
N ASN A 366 -1.74 8.14 -32.92
CA ASN A 366 -0.61 7.33 -33.32
C ASN A 366 0.48 8.19 -33.99
N VAL A 367 1.44 8.67 -33.19
CA VAL A 367 2.57 9.46 -33.69
C VAL A 367 3.79 8.60 -34.07
N GLY A 368 3.67 7.27 -33.90
CA GLY A 368 4.78 6.33 -34.00
C GLY A 368 5.60 6.21 -32.71
N PHE A 369 6.75 5.56 -32.81
CA PHE A 369 7.72 5.38 -31.73
C PHE A 369 9.13 5.76 -32.20
N ASN A 370 9.99 6.14 -31.26
CA ASN A 370 11.37 6.54 -31.50
C ASN A 370 11.52 7.70 -32.51
N ASP A 371 10.60 8.66 -32.44
CA ASP A 371 10.55 9.85 -33.29
C ASP A 371 10.28 11.07 -32.41
N ALA A 372 11.35 11.68 -31.91
CA ALA A 372 11.27 12.78 -30.94
C ALA A 372 10.52 14.01 -31.48
N GLU A 373 10.58 14.28 -32.79
CA GLU A 373 9.85 15.39 -33.40
C GLU A 373 8.33 15.14 -33.37
N LYS A 374 7.90 13.93 -33.73
CA LYS A 374 6.49 13.58 -33.69
C LYS A 374 5.94 13.41 -32.28
N GLU A 375 6.74 12.89 -31.34
CA GLU A 375 6.34 12.75 -29.94
C GLU A 375 6.09 14.10 -29.25
N ARG A 376 6.73 15.19 -29.72
CA ARG A 376 6.43 16.56 -29.25
C ARG A 376 5.01 17.01 -29.56
N ALA A 377 4.31 16.34 -30.49
CA ALA A 377 2.91 16.62 -30.78
C ALA A 377 1.96 16.15 -29.66
N TYR A 378 2.42 15.31 -28.73
CA TYR A 378 1.60 14.91 -27.60
C TYR A 378 1.20 16.11 -26.73
N PRO A 379 -0.10 16.33 -26.47
CA PRO A 379 -0.54 17.43 -25.62
C PRO A 379 0.01 17.31 -24.20
N LYS A 380 0.40 18.44 -23.60
CA LYS A 380 0.73 18.49 -22.17
C LYS A 380 -0.48 18.99 -21.37
N ARG A 381 -0.68 18.44 -20.17
CA ARG A 381 -1.72 18.92 -19.22
C ARG A 381 -1.18 19.03 -17.81
N GLU A 382 -1.51 20.13 -17.14
CA GLU A 382 -1.14 20.38 -15.75
C GLU A 382 -2.21 19.85 -14.78
N GLU A 383 -1.78 19.35 -13.63
CA GLU A 383 -2.63 18.77 -12.59
C GLU A 383 -2.21 19.24 -11.19
N THR A 384 -3.18 19.33 -10.29
CA THR A 384 -2.98 19.78 -8.91
C THR A 384 -2.53 18.67 -7.96
N ALA A 385 -2.62 17.41 -8.36
CA ALA A 385 -2.15 16.28 -7.57
C ALA A 385 -1.96 15.01 -8.43
N TRP A 386 -1.18 14.07 -7.90
CA TRP A 386 -1.10 12.68 -8.35
C TRP A 386 -1.33 11.75 -7.14
N PRO A 387 -2.19 10.72 -7.24
CA PRO A 387 -3.11 10.46 -8.35
C PRO A 387 -4.09 11.61 -8.57
N ILE A 388 -4.66 11.69 -9.77
CA ILE A 388 -5.56 12.79 -10.14
C ILE A 388 -6.86 12.67 -9.31
N PRO A 389 -7.26 13.68 -8.51
CA PRO A 389 -8.38 13.55 -7.57
C PRO A 389 -9.72 13.24 -8.22
N ARG A 390 -9.91 13.62 -9.49
CA ARG A 390 -11.12 13.39 -10.28
C ARG A 390 -11.11 12.09 -11.09
N THR A 391 -10.10 11.23 -10.90
CA THR A 391 -10.06 9.91 -11.57
C THR A 391 -11.25 9.07 -11.14
N LYS A 392 -11.99 8.56 -12.13
CA LYS A 392 -13.04 7.56 -11.94
C LYS A 392 -12.46 6.19 -12.26
N TYR A 393 -12.20 5.40 -11.22
CA TYR A 393 -11.77 4.01 -11.41
C TYR A 393 -12.95 3.18 -11.89
N THR A 394 -12.87 2.74 -13.15
CA THR A 394 -13.94 1.99 -13.83
C THR A 394 -13.51 0.54 -13.98
N ASN A 395 -14.34 -0.38 -13.51
CA ASN A 395 -14.10 -1.81 -13.66
C ASN A 395 -14.37 -2.23 -15.11
N PHE A 396 -13.43 -3.00 -15.64
CA PHE A 396 -13.59 -3.72 -16.89
C PHE A 396 -13.52 -5.23 -16.59
N TYR A 397 -14.60 -5.93 -16.94
CA TYR A 397 -14.84 -7.33 -16.65
C TYR A 397 -14.41 -8.22 -17.83
N LEU A 398 -13.63 -9.26 -17.55
CA LEU A 398 -13.18 -10.31 -18.47
C LEU A 398 -14.33 -11.27 -18.79
N THR A 399 -14.83 -11.32 -20.01
CA THR A 399 -15.99 -12.17 -20.33
C THR A 399 -15.60 -13.55 -20.89
N PRO A 400 -16.45 -14.58 -20.77
CA PRO A 400 -16.18 -15.90 -21.33
C PRO A 400 -15.92 -15.91 -22.84
N ASP A 401 -16.42 -14.94 -23.59
CA ASP A 401 -16.18 -14.75 -25.03
C ASP A 401 -14.93 -13.92 -25.34
N PHE A 402 -14.02 -13.74 -24.38
CA PHE A 402 -12.77 -12.97 -24.51
C PHE A 402 -12.98 -11.47 -24.75
N GLY A 403 -14.10 -10.94 -24.26
CA GLY A 403 -14.39 -9.52 -24.21
C GLY A 403 -13.90 -8.86 -22.92
N LEU A 404 -13.81 -7.53 -22.95
CA LEU A 404 -13.49 -6.67 -21.81
C LEU A 404 -14.55 -5.57 -21.72
N THR A 405 -15.48 -5.66 -20.77
CA THR A 405 -16.70 -4.81 -20.73
C THR A 405 -16.88 -4.09 -19.41
N THR A 406 -17.48 -2.89 -19.43
CA THR A 406 -17.89 -2.17 -18.21
C THR A 406 -19.26 -2.60 -17.69
N SER A 407 -20.03 -3.32 -18.51
CA SER A 407 -21.38 -3.78 -18.18
C SER A 407 -21.37 -5.21 -17.65
N VAL A 408 -22.07 -5.44 -16.55
CA VAL A 408 -22.36 -6.80 -16.05
C VAL A 408 -23.54 -7.34 -16.87
N THR A 409 -23.28 -8.01 -18.00
CA THR A 409 -24.35 -8.60 -18.82
C THR A 409 -24.82 -9.94 -18.23
N THR A 410 -26.08 -9.97 -17.77
CA THR A 410 -26.82 -11.20 -17.48
C THR A 410 -27.32 -11.83 -18.79
N ALA A 411 -26.57 -12.73 -19.41
CA ALA A 411 -27.04 -13.42 -20.61
C ALA A 411 -26.56 -14.89 -20.67
N GLY A 412 -27.47 -15.83 -20.35
CA GLY A 412 -27.48 -17.16 -20.97
C GLY A 412 -26.97 -18.36 -20.16
N SER A 413 -27.73 -18.78 -19.13
CA SER A 413 -27.94 -20.18 -18.69
C SER A 413 -26.77 -21.18 -18.57
N SER A 414 -25.52 -20.74 -18.36
CA SER A 414 -24.40 -21.62 -18.05
C SER A 414 -23.92 -21.33 -16.62
N THR A 415 -24.17 -22.22 -15.66
CA THR A 415 -23.73 -22.03 -14.27
C THR A 415 -22.24 -22.25 -14.03
N ASP A 416 -21.47 -22.60 -15.07
CA ASP A 416 -20.07 -23.00 -14.93
C ASP A 416 -19.12 -21.86 -15.37
N PRO A 417 -18.18 -21.43 -14.52
CA PRO A 417 -17.13 -20.49 -14.91
C PRO A 417 -16.31 -21.05 -16.07
N LYS A 418 -15.94 -20.21 -17.04
CA LYS A 418 -15.09 -20.63 -18.15
C LYS A 418 -13.63 -20.62 -17.69
N THR A 419 -13.00 -21.78 -17.71
CA THR A 419 -11.56 -21.90 -17.49
C THR A 419 -10.82 -21.79 -18.81
N VAL A 420 -9.82 -20.92 -18.87
CA VAL A 420 -8.89 -20.81 -20.00
C VAL A 420 -7.49 -21.18 -19.52
N SER A 421 -6.85 -22.10 -20.22
CA SER A 421 -5.57 -22.68 -19.79
C SER A 421 -4.46 -22.28 -20.75
N TYR A 422 -3.26 -22.07 -20.21
CA TYR A 422 -2.05 -21.84 -20.99
C TYR A 422 -0.84 -22.51 -20.31
N LYS A 423 0.13 -22.98 -21.09
CA LYS A 423 1.38 -23.54 -20.56
C LYS A 423 2.28 -22.43 -20.07
N ALA A 424 2.81 -22.57 -18.84
CA ALA A 424 3.76 -21.63 -18.24
C ALA A 424 5.13 -21.68 -18.95
N LEU A 425 6.07 -20.83 -18.49
CA LEU A 425 7.43 -20.73 -19.01
C LEU A 425 7.52 -20.37 -20.51
N GLY A 426 6.69 -19.42 -20.93
CA GLY A 426 6.76 -18.87 -22.28
C GLY A 426 8.02 -18.03 -22.49
N SER A 427 8.54 -18.07 -23.71
CA SER A 427 9.57 -17.14 -24.19
C SER A 427 8.97 -16.18 -25.21
N LEU A 428 9.70 -15.13 -25.60
CA LEU A 428 9.29 -14.24 -26.69
C LEU A 428 9.07 -14.98 -28.04
N GLU A 429 9.68 -16.16 -28.23
CA GLU A 429 9.54 -16.96 -29.44
C GLU A 429 8.40 -17.99 -29.35
N ASN A 430 8.06 -18.45 -28.14
CA ASN A 430 7.05 -19.48 -27.90
C ASN A 430 6.11 -19.06 -26.76
N GLN A 431 5.48 -17.90 -26.95
CA GLN A 431 4.58 -17.32 -25.98
C GLN A 431 3.17 -17.92 -26.10
N GLN A 432 2.54 -18.19 -24.96
CA GLN A 432 1.10 -18.38 -24.89
C GLN A 432 0.48 -17.19 -24.18
N ALA A 433 -0.65 -16.72 -24.71
CA ALA A 433 -1.33 -15.56 -24.17
C ALA A 433 -2.85 -15.72 -24.30
N VAL A 434 -3.55 -15.21 -23.31
CA VAL A 434 -5.00 -15.07 -23.31
C VAL A 434 -5.29 -13.57 -23.33
N SER A 435 -6.02 -13.11 -24.35
CA SER A 435 -6.32 -11.69 -24.56
C SER A 435 -7.81 -11.41 -24.44
N PHE A 436 -8.14 -10.30 -23.80
CA PHE A 436 -9.49 -9.79 -23.62
C PHE A 436 -9.59 -8.39 -24.22
N THR A 437 -10.55 -8.16 -25.11
CA THR A 437 -10.60 -6.92 -25.90
C THR A 437 -11.88 -6.13 -25.61
N THR A 438 -11.76 -4.81 -25.48
CA THR A 438 -12.95 -3.95 -25.32
C THR A 438 -13.76 -3.90 -26.62
N ALA A 439 -15.05 -3.56 -26.49
CA ALA A 439 -15.75 -2.97 -27.62
C ALA A 439 -15.01 -1.69 -28.10
N PRO A 440 -15.15 -1.28 -29.37
CA PRO A 440 -14.69 0.02 -29.83
C PRO A 440 -15.24 1.12 -28.92
N PHE A 441 -14.39 2.02 -28.44
CA PHE A 441 -14.83 3.13 -27.60
C PHE A 441 -15.75 4.07 -28.41
N GLU A 442 -16.91 4.41 -27.86
CA GLU A 442 -17.91 5.24 -28.56
C GLU A 442 -17.52 6.72 -28.65
N GLN A 443 -16.63 7.15 -27.75
CA GLN A 443 -16.10 8.50 -27.64
C GLN A 443 -14.63 8.45 -27.22
N GLU A 444 -13.92 9.55 -27.50
CA GLU A 444 -12.57 9.74 -26.98
C GLU A 444 -12.55 9.56 -25.47
N THR A 445 -11.68 8.67 -24.98
CA THR A 445 -11.61 8.31 -23.56
C THR A 445 -10.18 8.31 -23.08
N GLU A 446 -9.90 9.08 -22.04
CA GLU A 446 -8.60 9.10 -21.40
C GLU A 446 -8.55 8.10 -20.24
N ILE A 447 -7.48 7.32 -20.20
CA ILE A 447 -7.15 6.42 -19.09
C ILE A 447 -5.80 6.86 -18.55
N THR A 448 -5.81 7.42 -17.34
CA THR A 448 -4.62 7.96 -16.67
C THR A 448 -4.62 7.60 -15.19
N GLY A 449 -3.53 7.00 -14.73
CA GLY A 449 -3.37 6.62 -13.34
C GLY A 449 -2.78 5.22 -13.17
N HIS A 450 -2.95 4.68 -11.98
CA HIS A 450 -2.61 3.29 -11.65
C HIS A 450 -3.71 2.34 -12.13
N VAL A 451 -3.31 1.13 -12.52
CA VAL A 451 -4.22 0.08 -12.99
C VAL A 451 -3.96 -1.19 -12.16
N THR A 452 -5.01 -1.87 -11.76
CA THR A 452 -4.93 -3.19 -11.09
C THR A 452 -5.70 -4.20 -11.91
N ALA A 453 -5.12 -5.38 -12.12
CA ALA A 453 -5.85 -6.53 -12.66
C ALA A 453 -6.24 -7.49 -11.53
N HIS A 454 -7.54 -7.74 -11.39
CA HIS A 454 -8.10 -8.73 -10.47
C HIS A 454 -8.31 -10.05 -11.23
N LEU A 455 -7.56 -11.10 -10.87
CA LEU A 455 -7.59 -12.39 -11.57
C LEU A 455 -7.89 -13.54 -10.60
N ASN A 456 -8.55 -14.59 -11.10
CA ASN A 456 -8.69 -15.86 -10.40
C ASN A 456 -7.87 -16.91 -11.14
N VAL A 457 -6.88 -17.49 -10.47
CA VAL A 457 -5.88 -18.35 -11.12
C VAL A 457 -5.66 -19.65 -10.37
N SER A 458 -5.37 -20.73 -11.09
CA SER A 458 -4.90 -21.99 -10.53
C SER A 458 -3.84 -22.62 -11.41
N VAL A 459 -3.23 -23.71 -10.93
CA VAL A 459 -2.19 -24.45 -11.64
C VAL A 459 -2.45 -25.95 -11.63
N THR A 460 -2.15 -26.61 -12.74
CA THR A 460 -1.99 -28.06 -12.84
C THR A 460 -0.53 -28.35 -13.21
N PRO A 461 0.28 -28.95 -12.33
CA PRO A 461 1.66 -29.28 -12.64
C PRO A 461 1.73 -30.38 -13.69
N ASP A 462 2.80 -30.39 -14.50
CA ASP A 462 2.99 -31.42 -15.54
C ASP A 462 3.51 -32.75 -14.95
N ASP A 463 4.16 -32.69 -13.77
CA ASP A 463 4.67 -33.83 -12.99
C ASP A 463 4.20 -33.74 -11.53
N ASP A 464 4.39 -34.80 -10.73
CA ASP A 464 4.05 -34.88 -9.28
C ASP A 464 4.98 -34.02 -8.39
N ALA A 465 5.40 -32.84 -8.85
CA ALA A 465 6.23 -31.92 -8.08
C ALA A 465 5.48 -31.41 -6.83
N ASN A 466 6.17 -31.43 -5.68
CA ASN A 466 5.59 -31.06 -4.38
C ASN A 466 5.43 -29.55 -4.16
N GLU A 467 6.14 -28.72 -4.94
CA GLU A 467 6.06 -27.26 -4.86
C GLU A 467 5.63 -26.74 -6.22
N THR A 468 4.66 -25.82 -6.27
CA THR A 468 4.23 -25.13 -7.50
C THR A 468 4.09 -23.64 -7.21
N ASP A 469 4.21 -22.79 -8.22
CA ASP A 469 3.91 -21.36 -8.13
C ASP A 469 3.40 -20.85 -9.47
N ILE A 470 2.78 -19.67 -9.53
CA ILE A 470 2.27 -19.08 -10.78
C ILE A 470 2.94 -17.71 -10.95
N ASP A 471 3.69 -17.55 -12.03
CA ASP A 471 4.17 -16.25 -12.47
C ASP A 471 3.18 -15.65 -13.49
N LEU A 472 2.61 -14.51 -13.14
CA LEU A 472 1.66 -13.77 -13.96
C LEU A 472 2.36 -12.60 -14.64
N PHE A 473 2.29 -12.60 -15.97
CA PHE A 473 2.73 -11.49 -16.83
C PHE A 473 1.49 -10.90 -17.48
N VAL A 474 1.20 -9.62 -17.21
CA VAL A 474 0.05 -8.93 -17.80
C VAL A 474 0.48 -7.74 -18.62
N THR A 475 -0.18 -7.53 -19.77
CA THR A 475 0.09 -6.42 -20.69
C THR A 475 -1.21 -5.74 -21.06
N LEU A 476 -1.23 -4.40 -20.97
CA LEU A 476 -2.29 -3.59 -21.55
C LEU A 476 -1.80 -3.05 -22.90
N ARG A 477 -2.62 -3.18 -23.94
CA ARG A 477 -2.32 -2.73 -25.31
C ARG A 477 -3.39 -1.77 -25.80
N HIS A 478 -3.03 -0.93 -26.76
CA HIS A 478 -3.91 0.07 -27.37
C HIS A 478 -3.99 -0.19 -28.87
N LEU A 479 -5.20 -0.40 -29.39
CA LEU A 479 -5.47 -0.53 -30.82
C LEU A 479 -6.15 0.73 -31.34
N ASP A 480 -5.74 1.18 -32.52
CA ASP A 480 -6.40 2.26 -33.24
C ASP A 480 -7.76 1.81 -33.82
N PRO A 481 -8.57 2.74 -34.39
CA PRO A 481 -9.85 2.38 -34.99
C PRO A 481 -9.78 1.43 -36.18
N ALA A 482 -8.62 1.26 -36.82
CA ALA A 482 -8.38 0.28 -37.87
C ALA A 482 -8.00 -1.11 -37.32
N GLY A 483 -7.83 -1.24 -35.99
CA GLY A 483 -7.44 -2.46 -35.31
C GLY A 483 -5.93 -2.69 -35.26
N GLN A 484 -5.12 -1.70 -35.62
CA GLN A 484 -3.66 -1.79 -35.56
C GLN A 484 -3.16 -1.38 -34.18
N GLU A 485 -2.23 -2.13 -33.59
CA GLU A 485 -1.61 -1.76 -32.32
C GLU A 485 -0.78 -0.49 -32.45
N ILE A 486 -1.01 0.45 -31.53
CA ILE A 486 -0.23 1.67 -31.36
C ILE A 486 0.90 1.36 -30.38
N TYR A 487 2.13 1.50 -30.88
CA TYR A 487 3.34 1.36 -30.07
C TYR A 487 3.83 2.71 -29.56
N TYR A 488 4.48 2.66 -28.40
CA TYR A 488 5.13 3.81 -27.79
C TYR A 488 6.63 3.61 -27.74
N THR A 489 7.38 4.69 -27.55
CA THR A 489 8.84 4.63 -27.40
C THR A 489 9.20 4.02 -26.05
N GLY A 490 9.84 2.86 -26.06
CA GLY A 490 10.40 2.22 -24.87
C GLY A 490 11.75 2.79 -24.46
N THR A 491 12.30 2.26 -23.36
CA THR A 491 13.58 2.69 -22.77
C THR A 491 14.72 2.77 -23.81
N ALA A 492 14.82 1.81 -24.73
CA ALA A 492 15.89 1.76 -25.74
C ALA A 492 15.47 2.32 -27.11
N GLY A 493 14.28 2.92 -27.21
CA GLY A 493 13.69 3.36 -28.48
C GLY A 493 12.99 2.22 -29.23
N ASP A 494 12.81 1.09 -28.57
CA ASP A 494 12.05 -0.04 -29.07
C ASP A 494 10.53 0.21 -29.00
N PRO A 495 9.73 -0.40 -29.87
CA PRO A 495 8.28 -0.30 -29.81
C PRO A 495 7.75 -1.12 -28.61
N VAL A 496 7.14 -0.43 -27.64
CA VAL A 496 6.55 -1.07 -26.45
C VAL A 496 5.03 -0.94 -26.43
N PRO A 497 4.31 -1.88 -25.79
CA PRO A 497 2.87 -1.77 -25.56
C PRO A 497 2.57 -0.63 -24.56
N LEU A 498 1.29 -0.45 -24.22
CA LEU A 498 0.86 0.67 -23.40
C LEU A 498 1.49 0.66 -22.00
N VAL A 499 1.41 -0.49 -21.30
CA VAL A 499 2.01 -0.72 -19.97
C VAL A 499 1.95 -2.22 -19.59
N LYS A 500 2.73 -2.62 -18.59
CA LYS A 500 2.86 -4.02 -18.11
C LYS A 500 2.70 -4.12 -16.58
N GLY A 501 2.47 -5.33 -16.10
CA GLY A 501 2.38 -5.69 -14.68
C GLY A 501 2.80 -7.13 -14.43
N TRP A 502 3.18 -7.43 -13.18
CA TRP A 502 3.74 -8.73 -12.78
C TRP A 502 3.28 -9.14 -11.40
N LEU A 503 3.12 -10.45 -11.19
CA LEU A 503 2.94 -11.03 -9.86
C LEU A 503 3.38 -12.49 -9.84
N ARG A 504 4.27 -12.83 -8.90
CA ARG A 504 4.41 -14.20 -8.42
C ARG A 504 3.31 -14.49 -7.41
N VAL A 505 2.44 -15.47 -7.69
CA VAL A 505 1.22 -15.71 -6.92
C VAL A 505 1.52 -16.15 -5.49
N SER A 506 2.65 -16.79 -5.20
CA SER A 506 3.04 -17.03 -3.80
C SER A 506 3.26 -15.74 -2.99
N ASN A 507 3.58 -14.64 -3.65
CA ASN A 507 3.71 -13.30 -3.05
C ASN A 507 2.39 -12.50 -3.12
N ARG A 508 1.23 -13.17 -3.25
CA ARG A 508 -0.06 -12.49 -3.45
C ARG A 508 -0.55 -11.66 -2.26
N ARG A 509 -0.04 -11.91 -1.04
CA ARG A 509 -0.49 -11.23 0.20
C ARG A 509 -0.45 -9.71 0.03
N VAL A 510 -1.61 -9.09 0.17
CA VAL A 510 -1.78 -7.63 0.23
C VAL A 510 -1.88 -7.23 1.70
N HIS A 511 -1.17 -6.16 2.07
CA HIS A 511 -1.27 -5.55 3.40
C HIS A 511 -2.38 -4.51 3.38
N GLU A 512 -3.62 -4.96 3.56
CA GLU A 512 -4.82 -4.11 3.51
C GLU A 512 -4.82 -3.02 4.60
N GLU A 513 -4.13 -3.29 5.71
CA GLU A 513 -3.94 -2.37 6.83
C GLU A 513 -2.96 -1.23 6.54
N ASP A 514 -2.10 -1.36 5.52
CA ASP A 514 -1.08 -0.37 5.23
C ASP A 514 -1.71 0.87 4.56
N PRO A 515 -1.41 2.09 5.02
CA PRO A 515 -1.99 3.32 4.45
C PRO A 515 -1.61 3.54 2.97
N ARG A 516 -0.54 2.89 2.47
CA ARG A 516 -0.15 2.91 1.05
C ARG A 516 -1.04 2.01 0.20
N HIS A 517 -1.70 1.01 0.79
CA HIS A 517 -2.65 0.18 0.07
C HIS A 517 -3.83 1.00 -0.44
N LYS A 518 -4.18 0.81 -1.70
CA LYS A 518 -5.38 1.30 -2.35
C LYS A 518 -5.93 0.18 -3.23
N SER A 519 -7.24 0.15 -3.47
CA SER A 519 -7.84 -0.84 -4.39
C SER A 519 -7.24 -0.81 -5.80
N TRP A 520 -6.76 0.35 -6.23
CA TRP A 520 -6.09 0.59 -7.51
C TRP A 520 -4.56 0.57 -7.44
N LEU A 521 -3.97 0.26 -6.27
CA LEU A 521 -2.53 0.09 -6.07
C LEU A 521 -2.30 -0.87 -4.88
N PRO A 522 -2.28 -2.19 -5.11
CA PRO A 522 -2.09 -3.16 -4.04
C PRO A 522 -0.72 -3.00 -3.39
N HIS A 523 -0.67 -2.92 -2.05
CA HIS A 523 0.58 -2.78 -1.31
C HIS A 523 1.03 -4.14 -0.76
N ARG A 524 2.30 -4.48 -0.99
CA ARG A 524 2.92 -5.74 -0.61
C ARG A 524 4.28 -5.47 -0.03
N GLU A 525 4.66 -6.10 1.08
CA GLU A 525 5.98 -5.94 1.69
C GLU A 525 7.04 -6.88 1.09
N TYR A 526 6.63 -8.00 0.47
CA TYR A 526 7.50 -9.04 -0.09
C TYR A 526 8.49 -9.61 0.93
N LEU A 527 8.01 -9.80 2.16
CA LEU A 527 8.79 -10.47 3.22
C LEU A 527 8.70 -11.98 3.05
N SER A 528 9.71 -12.70 3.52
CA SER A 528 9.70 -14.16 3.57
C SER A 528 8.49 -14.70 4.34
N SER A 529 8.04 -13.99 5.37
CA SER A 529 6.83 -14.31 6.16
C SER A 529 5.50 -14.07 5.43
N ASP A 530 5.52 -13.36 4.29
CA ASP A 530 4.31 -13.06 3.51
C ASP A 530 3.98 -14.13 2.47
N VAL A 531 4.90 -15.07 2.26
CA VAL A 531 4.76 -16.12 1.26
C VAL A 531 3.56 -17.00 1.59
N GLN A 532 2.65 -17.09 0.63
CA GLN A 532 1.50 -17.98 0.68
C GLN A 532 1.69 -19.06 -0.40
N PRO A 533 2.00 -20.31 -0.05
CA PRO A 533 2.21 -21.37 -1.05
C PRO A 533 1.04 -21.51 -2.03
N VAL A 534 1.36 -21.91 -3.26
CA VAL A 534 0.38 -22.25 -4.31
C VAL A 534 0.30 -23.77 -4.39
N LYS A 535 -0.91 -24.30 -4.28
CA LYS A 535 -1.21 -25.73 -4.37
C LYS A 535 -1.92 -26.03 -5.69
N ALA A 536 -1.55 -27.15 -6.29
CA ALA A 536 -2.20 -27.64 -7.51
C ALA A 536 -3.72 -27.77 -7.33
N GLY A 537 -4.47 -27.29 -8.33
CA GLY A 537 -5.93 -27.35 -8.35
C GLY A 537 -6.68 -26.31 -7.49
N GLU A 538 -6.02 -25.64 -6.53
CA GLU A 538 -6.63 -24.55 -5.76
C GLU A 538 -6.72 -23.27 -6.58
N VAL A 539 -7.84 -22.54 -6.44
CA VAL A 539 -8.08 -21.26 -7.14
C VAL A 539 -7.76 -20.10 -6.21
N TYR A 540 -6.90 -19.20 -6.66
CA TYR A 540 -6.45 -18.02 -5.94
C TYR A 540 -6.96 -16.74 -6.60
N ALA A 541 -7.64 -15.90 -5.83
CA ALA A 541 -7.91 -14.52 -6.22
C ALA A 541 -6.66 -13.66 -5.97
N VAL A 542 -6.25 -12.88 -6.97
CA VAL A 542 -5.02 -12.09 -6.91
C VAL A 542 -5.17 -10.72 -7.57
N ASP A 543 -4.46 -9.74 -6.99
CA ASP A 543 -4.41 -8.36 -7.48
C ASP A 543 -3.03 -8.06 -8.07
N VAL A 544 -2.94 -7.99 -9.38
CA VAL A 544 -1.69 -7.71 -10.10
C VAL A 544 -1.56 -6.20 -10.28
N GLU A 545 -0.48 -5.61 -9.74
CA GLU A 545 -0.13 -4.21 -10.00
C GLU A 545 0.28 -4.07 -11.47
N ILE A 546 -0.43 -3.23 -12.23
CA ILE A 546 0.00 -2.74 -13.53
C ILE A 546 0.52 -1.33 -13.31
N TRP A 547 1.72 -1.06 -13.84
CA TRP A 547 2.39 0.21 -13.59
C TRP A 547 1.54 1.41 -14.08
N PRO A 548 1.76 2.61 -13.50
CA PRO A 548 0.97 3.77 -13.86
C PRO A 548 1.10 4.09 -15.35
N THR A 549 0.00 4.53 -15.96
CA THR A 549 -0.06 4.77 -17.41
C THR A 549 -0.90 6.00 -17.74
N ASN A 550 -0.77 6.45 -18.98
CA ASN A 550 -1.63 7.42 -19.63
C ASN A 550 -1.90 6.98 -21.08
N VAL A 551 -3.15 7.06 -21.54
CA VAL A 551 -3.52 6.96 -22.96
C VAL A 551 -4.80 7.74 -23.22
N VAL A 552 -4.91 8.34 -24.40
CA VAL A 552 -6.17 8.84 -24.94
C VAL A 552 -6.59 7.92 -26.07
N VAL A 553 -7.62 7.11 -25.80
CA VAL A 553 -8.18 6.17 -26.78
C VAL A 553 -9.17 6.91 -27.66
N ASP A 554 -8.90 6.95 -28.96
CA ASP A 554 -9.78 7.59 -29.94
C ASP A 554 -11.11 6.85 -30.08
N LYS A 555 -12.15 7.55 -30.55
CA LYS A 555 -13.41 6.90 -30.94
C LYS A 555 -13.14 5.79 -31.96
N GLY A 556 -13.64 4.58 -31.68
CA GLY A 556 -13.41 3.38 -32.48
C GLY A 556 -12.17 2.58 -32.07
N GLY A 557 -11.24 3.18 -31.31
CA GLY A 557 -10.09 2.50 -30.73
C GLY A 557 -10.51 1.49 -29.67
N LYS A 558 -9.58 0.61 -29.28
CA LYS A 558 -9.82 -0.48 -28.32
C LYS A 558 -8.66 -0.63 -27.36
N LEU A 559 -8.94 -1.21 -26.19
CA LEU A 559 -7.90 -1.76 -25.33
C LEU A 559 -7.91 -3.29 -25.38
N VAL A 560 -6.72 -3.87 -25.23
CA VAL A 560 -6.55 -5.32 -25.05
C VAL A 560 -5.81 -5.56 -23.74
N PHE A 561 -6.41 -6.37 -22.87
CA PHE A 561 -5.78 -6.89 -21.67
C PHE A 561 -5.30 -8.32 -21.93
N GLU A 562 -4.00 -8.55 -21.80
CA GLU A 562 -3.34 -9.82 -22.11
C GLU A 562 -2.74 -10.43 -20.83
N VAL A 563 -3.00 -11.71 -20.59
CA VAL A 563 -2.33 -12.55 -19.57
C VAL A 563 -1.45 -13.55 -20.30
N SER A 564 -0.17 -13.63 -19.96
CA SER A 564 0.80 -14.44 -20.70
C SER A 564 1.61 -15.39 -19.83
N SER A 565 2.15 -16.43 -20.46
CA SER A 565 3.06 -17.42 -19.90
C SER A 565 4.48 -16.93 -19.62
N GLY A 566 4.81 -15.70 -20.00
CA GLY A 566 6.14 -15.10 -19.84
C GLY A 566 6.18 -13.66 -20.34
N ASP A 567 7.38 -13.10 -20.45
CA ASP A 567 7.60 -11.76 -21.01
C ASP A 567 7.03 -11.60 -22.43
N THR A 568 6.29 -10.53 -22.67
CA THR A 568 5.68 -10.20 -23.97
C THR A 568 6.54 -9.19 -24.75
N GLN A 569 6.18 -8.93 -26.01
CA GLN A 569 6.80 -7.89 -26.84
C GLN A 569 7.08 -6.59 -26.06
N GLY A 570 8.22 -5.96 -26.36
CA GLY A 570 8.65 -4.74 -25.70
C GLY A 570 9.37 -4.98 -24.36
N SER A 571 9.55 -6.23 -23.93
CA SER A 571 10.39 -6.54 -22.74
C SER A 571 11.90 -6.38 -23.01
N GLY A 572 12.35 -6.43 -24.27
CA GLY A 572 13.73 -6.13 -24.65
C GLY A 572 14.79 -6.86 -23.81
N ILE A 573 15.68 -6.11 -23.16
CA ILE A 573 16.68 -6.67 -22.23
C ILE A 573 16.18 -6.86 -20.80
N PHE A 574 14.95 -6.46 -20.48
CA PHE A 574 14.34 -6.47 -19.13
C PHE A 574 13.55 -7.76 -18.83
N GLN A 575 14.04 -8.89 -19.31
CA GLN A 575 13.36 -10.19 -19.20
C GLN A 575 13.56 -10.88 -17.85
N HIS A 576 12.64 -11.77 -17.54
CA HIS A 576 12.54 -12.61 -16.34
C HIS A 576 12.83 -14.07 -16.73
N SER A 577 14.08 -14.35 -17.10
CA SER A 577 14.48 -15.61 -17.74
C SER A 577 15.41 -16.45 -16.88
N SER A 578 15.37 -16.31 -15.55
CA SER A 578 16.20 -17.14 -14.66
C SER A 578 15.58 -18.54 -14.51
N GLU A 579 16.32 -19.55 -14.95
CA GLU A 579 15.98 -20.97 -14.76
C GLU A 579 16.08 -21.40 -13.29
N ILE A 580 16.65 -20.59 -12.39
CA ILE A 580 16.69 -20.88 -10.96
C ILE A 580 15.45 -20.32 -10.25
N ASP A 581 14.91 -19.20 -10.76
CA ASP A 581 13.75 -18.53 -10.18
C ASP A 581 12.43 -19.10 -10.70
N SER A 582 12.37 -19.56 -11.97
CA SER A 582 11.17 -20.16 -12.59
C SER A 582 11.56 -21.39 -13.42
N ASN A 583 11.34 -22.61 -12.90
CA ASN A 583 11.83 -23.85 -13.52
C ASN A 583 10.78 -24.94 -13.76
N GLN A 584 9.52 -24.72 -13.41
CA GLN A 584 8.50 -25.77 -13.49
C GLN A 584 7.61 -25.62 -14.71
N MET A 585 7.62 -26.65 -15.56
CA MET A 585 6.61 -26.82 -16.60
C MET A 585 5.29 -27.22 -15.95
N GLN A 586 4.26 -26.47 -16.30
CA GLN A 586 2.92 -26.61 -15.72
C GLN A 586 1.89 -25.93 -16.63
N THR A 587 0.63 -26.19 -16.35
CA THR A 587 -0.51 -25.55 -16.99
C THR A 587 -1.14 -24.57 -16.01
N ASN A 588 -1.10 -23.28 -16.35
CA ASN A 588 -1.79 -22.24 -15.60
C ASN A 588 -3.23 -22.10 -16.12
N HIS A 589 -4.15 -21.80 -15.23
CA HIS A 589 -5.57 -21.65 -15.51
C HIS A 589 -6.06 -20.28 -15.07
N LEU A 590 -6.75 -19.58 -15.96
CA LEU A 590 -7.49 -18.36 -15.67
C LEU A 590 -8.99 -18.71 -15.56
N TRP A 591 -9.59 -18.37 -14.44
CA TRP A 591 -11.01 -18.62 -14.17
C TRP A 591 -11.82 -17.36 -14.47
N ILE A 592 -12.61 -17.43 -15.54
CA ILE A 592 -13.48 -16.36 -16.00
C ILE A 592 -14.89 -16.61 -15.46
N PRO A 593 -15.37 -15.81 -14.49
CA PRO A 593 -16.73 -15.98 -13.98
C PRO A 593 -17.76 -15.65 -15.08
N ASP A 594 -18.84 -16.43 -15.17
CA ASP A 594 -20.06 -16.00 -15.85
C ASP A 594 -20.77 -15.01 -14.90
N TYR A 595 -20.81 -13.73 -15.25
CA TYR A 595 -20.95 -12.67 -14.25
C TYR A 595 -22.32 -12.61 -13.55
N LEU A 596 -22.35 -13.14 -12.32
CA LEU A 596 -23.15 -12.67 -11.18
C LEU A 596 -22.18 -12.41 -10.01
N ASN A 597 -21.58 -11.22 -9.94
CA ASN A 597 -21.22 -10.46 -8.72
C ASN A 597 -20.09 -9.43 -8.99
N PRO A 598 -20.15 -8.22 -8.40
CA PRO A 598 -19.05 -7.26 -8.37
C PRO A 598 -17.90 -7.77 -7.45
N PRO A 599 -16.72 -7.12 -7.40
CA PRO A 599 -15.43 -7.74 -7.13
C PRO A 599 -15.34 -8.44 -5.75
N PRO A 600 -14.40 -9.38 -5.57
CA PRO A 600 -14.28 -10.10 -4.33
C PRO A 600 -13.82 -9.18 -3.19
N VAL A 601 -14.74 -8.87 -2.28
CA VAL A 601 -14.47 -9.14 -0.87
C VAL A 601 -14.07 -10.62 -0.80
N SER A 602 -12.94 -10.95 -0.17
CA SER A 602 -12.51 -12.32 0.16
C SER A 602 -13.67 -13.35 0.08
N PRO A 603 -13.71 -14.22 -0.94
CA PRO A 603 -14.88 -15.05 -1.23
C PRO A 603 -15.16 -16.21 -0.27
N SER A 604 -14.44 -16.35 0.84
CA SER A 604 -14.58 -17.55 1.67
C SER A 604 -15.71 -17.53 2.70
N LEU A 605 -16.55 -16.47 2.81
CA LEU A 605 -17.66 -16.51 3.79
C LEU A 605 -19.03 -15.98 3.37
N ARG A 606 -19.21 -15.33 2.21
CA ARG A 606 -20.55 -14.84 1.81
C ARG A 606 -21.51 -15.92 1.28
N LYS A 607 -21.03 -17.12 0.94
CA LYS A 607 -21.88 -18.22 0.47
C LYS A 607 -22.41 -19.14 1.58
N LEU A 608 -22.21 -18.83 2.86
CA LEU A 608 -22.71 -19.66 3.96
C LEU A 608 -23.97 -19.15 4.66
N LEU A 609 -24.70 -18.21 4.06
CA LEU A 609 -25.97 -17.75 4.63
C LEU A 609 -27.09 -17.99 3.62
N PRO A 610 -28.03 -18.92 3.85
CA PRO A 610 -29.33 -18.79 3.25
C PRO A 610 -29.84 -17.39 3.58
N ALA A 611 -30.34 -16.68 2.57
CA ALA A 611 -30.87 -15.32 2.69
C ALA A 611 -32.09 -15.30 3.63
N MET A 612 -31.86 -15.34 4.94
CA MET A 612 -32.82 -14.87 5.91
C MET A 612 -32.79 -13.35 5.86
N SER A 613 -33.85 -12.79 5.31
CA SER A 613 -34.04 -11.35 5.21
C SER A 613 -34.31 -10.78 6.61
N PHE A 614 -33.29 -10.22 7.26
CA PHE A 614 -33.45 -9.40 8.49
C PHE A 614 -34.22 -8.09 8.25
N SER A 615 -34.85 -7.94 7.08
CA SER A 615 -35.68 -6.78 6.72
C SER A 615 -36.73 -6.44 7.79
N ASN A 616 -37.28 -7.43 8.48
CA ASN A 616 -38.26 -7.25 9.54
C ASN A 616 -37.70 -6.50 10.77
N HIS A 617 -36.38 -6.50 11.01
CA HIS A 617 -35.75 -5.74 12.07
C HIS A 617 -35.71 -4.23 11.76
N PHE A 618 -35.86 -3.86 10.50
CA PHE A 618 -35.69 -2.49 10.00
C PHE A 618 -37.05 -1.88 9.66
N SER A 619 -37.91 -1.75 10.66
CA SER A 619 -39.19 -1.07 10.52
C SER A 619 -39.07 0.45 10.68
N VAL A 620 -40.13 1.18 10.35
CA VAL A 620 -40.22 2.62 10.63
C VAL A 620 -40.17 2.91 12.14
N ALA A 621 -40.51 1.95 13.01
CA ALA A 621 -40.34 2.14 14.44
C ALA A 621 -38.86 2.13 14.88
N ASN A 622 -37.97 1.51 14.10
CA ASN A 622 -36.55 1.44 14.40
C ASN A 622 -35.83 2.75 14.00
N ILE A 623 -35.65 2.98 12.69
CA ILE A 623 -34.77 4.03 12.13
C ILE A 623 -33.38 4.00 12.74
N PRO A 624 -32.57 2.95 12.46
CA PRO A 624 -31.20 2.93 12.91
C PRO A 624 -30.35 3.91 12.11
N TYR A 625 -29.21 4.31 12.66
CA TYR A 625 -28.23 5.11 11.93
C TYR A 625 -27.01 4.27 11.57
N GLY A 626 -26.50 4.46 10.36
CA GLY A 626 -25.30 3.79 9.85
C GLY A 626 -24.54 4.67 8.88
N ILE A 627 -23.42 4.16 8.38
CA ILE A 627 -22.65 4.80 7.32
C ILE A 627 -22.63 3.87 6.12
N ALA A 628 -23.01 4.40 4.97
CA ALA A 628 -22.91 3.69 3.71
C ALA A 628 -22.34 4.57 2.60
N SER A 629 -21.84 3.91 1.56
CA SER A 629 -21.54 4.52 0.27
C SER A 629 -22.11 3.65 -0.84
N THR A 630 -22.23 4.22 -2.03
CA THR A 630 -22.44 3.46 -3.27
C THR A 630 -21.33 3.82 -4.26
N SER A 631 -21.36 3.27 -5.48
CA SER A 631 -20.50 3.75 -6.57
C SER A 631 -20.70 5.22 -6.91
N GLU A 632 -21.88 5.79 -6.60
CA GLU A 632 -22.28 7.15 -6.94
C GLU A 632 -22.30 8.09 -5.73
N ARG A 633 -22.49 7.56 -4.51
CA ARG A 633 -22.61 8.35 -3.29
C ARG A 633 -21.40 8.14 -2.37
N PRO A 634 -20.74 9.22 -1.89
CA PRO A 634 -19.68 9.09 -0.90
C PRO A 634 -20.23 8.57 0.43
N ARG A 635 -19.31 8.19 1.33
CA ARG A 635 -19.64 7.79 2.71
C ARG A 635 -20.43 8.91 3.39
N SER A 636 -21.64 8.59 3.82
CA SER A 636 -22.53 9.53 4.50
C SER A 636 -23.51 8.80 5.42
N VAL A 637 -24.26 9.57 6.22
CA VAL A 637 -25.23 9.02 7.16
C VAL A 637 -26.42 8.44 6.42
N VAL A 638 -26.73 7.19 6.76
CA VAL A 638 -27.86 6.46 6.21
C VAL A 638 -28.76 5.91 7.31
N THR A 639 -30.00 5.58 6.95
CA THR A 639 -30.88 4.72 7.74
C THR A 639 -31.31 3.50 6.91
N ARG A 640 -32.03 2.56 7.52
CA ARG A 640 -32.51 1.35 6.84
C ARG A 640 -33.99 1.10 7.09
N ILE A 641 -34.73 0.81 6.03
CA ILE A 641 -36.11 0.32 6.05
C ILE A 641 -36.17 -0.97 5.23
N GLY A 642 -36.51 -2.09 5.86
CA GLY A 642 -36.50 -3.39 5.20
C GLY A 642 -35.13 -3.72 4.59
N ASN A 643 -35.11 -3.90 3.27
CA ASN A 643 -33.89 -4.12 2.49
C ASN A 643 -33.40 -2.87 1.75
N SER A 644 -33.91 -1.70 2.10
CA SER A 644 -33.52 -0.42 1.49
C SER A 644 -32.70 0.40 2.46
N VAL A 645 -31.53 0.85 1.99
CA VAL A 645 -30.66 1.85 2.63
C VAL A 645 -31.04 3.22 2.09
N ILE A 646 -31.31 4.17 2.98
CA ILE A 646 -31.72 5.52 2.62
C ILE A 646 -30.66 6.51 3.09
N PHE A 647 -30.12 7.28 2.15
CA PHE A 647 -29.17 8.35 2.42
C PHE A 647 -29.92 9.56 2.98
N LEU A 648 -29.70 9.87 4.26
CA LEU A 648 -30.50 10.88 4.97
C LEU A 648 -30.21 12.30 4.47
N ALA A 649 -29.01 12.55 3.94
CA ALA A 649 -28.63 13.81 3.31
C ALA A 649 -29.45 14.12 2.04
N ASP A 650 -30.05 13.12 1.41
CA ASP A 650 -30.87 13.28 0.19
C ASP A 650 -32.31 13.72 0.52
N LEU A 651 -32.72 13.68 1.79
CA LEU A 651 -34.08 13.95 2.23
C LEU A 651 -34.22 15.36 2.79
N ASP A 652 -35.31 16.04 2.44
CA ASP A 652 -35.71 17.26 3.15
C ASP A 652 -36.43 16.90 4.46
N LEU A 653 -35.65 16.81 5.53
CA LEU A 653 -36.12 16.39 6.85
C LEU A 653 -36.55 17.56 7.74
N GLY A 654 -36.49 18.82 7.26
CA GLY A 654 -36.86 19.99 8.07
C GLY A 654 -36.06 20.12 9.38
N VAL A 655 -34.77 19.77 9.34
CA VAL A 655 -33.84 19.80 10.47
C VAL A 655 -32.90 21.02 10.43
N SER A 656 -32.20 21.29 11.53
CA SER A 656 -31.22 22.37 11.63
C SER A 656 -30.04 22.17 10.67
N GLU A 657 -29.32 23.26 10.36
CA GLU A 657 -28.12 23.20 9.51
C GLU A 657 -27.01 22.34 10.13
N GLN A 658 -26.93 22.27 11.46
CA GLN A 658 -26.00 21.38 12.16
C GLN A 658 -26.27 19.91 11.83
N ILE A 659 -27.54 19.47 11.90
CA ILE A 659 -27.90 18.10 11.50
C ILE A 659 -27.62 17.88 10.01
N LYS A 660 -28.02 18.80 9.13
CA LYS A 660 -27.77 18.65 7.69
C LYS A 660 -26.29 18.44 7.38
N ALA A 661 -25.42 19.23 8.02
CA ALA A 661 -23.97 19.07 7.89
C ALA A 661 -23.48 17.71 8.43
N ALA A 662 -24.02 17.26 9.55
CA ALA A 662 -23.71 15.96 10.14
C ALA A 662 -24.15 14.78 9.25
N LEU A 663 -25.28 14.89 8.54
CA LEU A 663 -25.80 13.83 7.67
C LEU A 663 -24.89 13.52 6.46
N SER A 664 -24.06 14.47 6.06
CA SER A 664 -23.08 14.29 4.97
C SER A 664 -21.71 13.76 5.43
N GLN A 665 -21.53 13.50 6.74
CA GLN A 665 -20.23 13.09 7.28
C GLN A 665 -19.95 11.60 7.08
N PRO A 666 -18.67 11.21 6.96
CA PRO A 666 -18.28 9.81 6.73
C PRO A 666 -18.33 8.93 7.99
N THR A 667 -18.76 9.49 9.13
CA THR A 667 -18.93 8.80 10.42
C THR A 667 -20.10 9.43 11.19
N LEU A 668 -20.73 8.68 12.09
CA LEU A 668 -21.83 9.17 12.91
C LEU A 668 -21.38 10.09 14.05
N ASN A 669 -20.08 10.33 14.28
CA ASN A 669 -19.60 11.12 15.42
C ASN A 669 -20.25 12.52 15.49
N ASP A 670 -20.31 13.25 14.38
CA ASP A 670 -20.90 14.58 14.36
C ASP A 670 -22.41 14.56 14.59
N LEU A 671 -23.09 13.50 14.12
CA LEU A 671 -24.51 13.29 14.39
C LEU A 671 -24.73 12.91 15.86
N ALA A 672 -23.91 12.02 16.41
CA ALA A 672 -24.00 11.56 17.79
C ALA A 672 -23.75 12.71 18.79
N ALA A 673 -23.00 13.72 18.38
CA ALA A 673 -22.73 14.94 19.15
C ALA A 673 -23.90 15.95 19.18
N VAL A 674 -24.95 15.73 18.37
CA VAL A 674 -26.13 16.60 18.34
C VAL A 674 -26.95 16.42 19.63
N GLU A 675 -27.53 17.51 20.12
CA GLU A 675 -28.41 17.48 21.30
C GLU A 675 -29.59 16.51 21.10
N LYS A 676 -29.93 15.76 22.15
CA LYS A 676 -30.90 14.67 22.10
C LYS A 676 -32.29 15.10 21.56
N ALA A 677 -32.74 16.30 21.90
CA ALA A 677 -34.01 16.84 21.40
C ALA A 677 -34.01 17.03 19.86
N GLU A 678 -32.88 17.41 19.28
CA GLU A 678 -32.73 17.55 17.83
C GLU A 678 -32.62 16.17 17.14
N LEU A 679 -31.96 15.20 17.77
CA LEU A 679 -31.95 13.81 17.31
C LEU A 679 -33.35 13.18 17.30
N GLN A 680 -34.16 13.44 18.33
CA GLN A 680 -35.56 13.02 18.40
C GLN A 680 -36.40 13.66 17.30
N LEU A 681 -36.16 14.95 16.99
CA LEU A 681 -36.80 15.63 15.87
C LEU A 681 -36.39 15.01 14.52
N LEU A 682 -35.10 14.75 14.30
CA LEU A 682 -34.60 14.06 13.11
C LEU A 682 -35.26 12.69 12.95
N ARG A 683 -35.31 11.88 14.01
CA ARG A 683 -35.95 10.56 13.99
C ARG A 683 -37.43 10.69 13.64
N LYS A 684 -38.18 11.56 14.33
CA LYS A 684 -39.61 11.79 14.06
C LYS A 684 -39.87 12.23 12.61
N ASN A 685 -39.06 13.13 12.08
CA ASN A 685 -39.23 13.62 10.70
C ASN A 685 -38.86 12.53 9.68
N THR A 686 -37.83 11.74 9.96
CA THR A 686 -37.46 10.56 9.17
C THR A 686 -38.59 9.53 9.17
N GLN A 687 -39.17 9.22 10.34
CA GLN A 687 -40.30 8.29 10.48
C GLN A 687 -41.51 8.76 9.68
N ARG A 688 -41.89 10.04 9.81
CA ARG A 688 -43.00 10.63 9.06
C ARG A 688 -42.80 10.50 7.55
N LEU A 689 -41.60 10.79 7.07
CA LEU A 689 -41.29 10.77 5.64
C LEU A 689 -41.21 9.33 5.09
N LEU A 690 -40.57 8.42 5.83
CA LEU A 690 -40.37 7.02 5.41
C LEU A 690 -41.55 6.09 5.74
N SER A 691 -42.59 6.60 6.40
CA SER A 691 -43.89 5.89 6.52
C SER A 691 -44.58 5.77 5.16
N ASP A 692 -44.26 6.64 4.21
CA ASP A 692 -44.71 6.53 2.82
C ASP A 692 -43.78 5.63 2.01
N GLN A 693 -44.31 4.48 1.57
CA GLN A 693 -43.59 3.52 0.75
C GLN A 693 -43.10 4.12 -0.58
N SER A 694 -43.80 5.11 -1.14
CA SER A 694 -43.36 5.77 -2.37
C SER A 694 -42.03 6.50 -2.19
N THR A 695 -41.82 7.06 -0.99
CA THR A 695 -40.58 7.73 -0.62
C THR A 695 -39.45 6.73 -0.41
N VAL A 696 -39.72 5.60 0.24
CA VAL A 696 -38.74 4.51 0.39
C VAL A 696 -38.34 3.95 -0.97
N SER A 697 -39.28 3.72 -1.89
CA SER A 697 -38.97 3.26 -3.25
C SER A 697 -38.18 4.28 -4.07
N LYS A 698 -38.42 5.59 -3.85
CA LYS A 698 -37.75 6.66 -4.61
C LYS A 698 -36.30 6.89 -4.16
N PHE A 699 -36.05 6.88 -2.85
CA PHE A 699 -34.75 7.24 -2.27
C PHE A 699 -33.95 6.03 -1.75
N GLY A 700 -34.58 4.87 -1.65
CA GLY A 700 -33.96 3.65 -1.17
C GLY A 700 -33.02 3.01 -2.19
N VAL A 701 -31.84 2.62 -1.71
CA VAL A 701 -30.87 1.78 -2.42
C VAL A 701 -30.98 0.36 -1.87
N PRO A 702 -31.03 -0.69 -2.69
CA PRO A 702 -30.95 -2.07 -2.22
C PRO A 702 -29.73 -2.30 -1.31
N ILE A 703 -29.93 -3.03 -0.21
CA ILE A 703 -28.89 -3.26 0.82
C ILE A 703 -27.63 -3.96 0.27
N ASP A 704 -27.77 -4.74 -0.79
CA ASP A 704 -26.70 -5.42 -1.53
C ASP A 704 -25.94 -4.50 -2.50
N GLU A 705 -26.52 -3.36 -2.88
CA GLU A 705 -25.87 -2.31 -3.67
C GLU A 705 -25.16 -1.26 -2.81
N ALA A 706 -25.47 -1.22 -1.50
CA ALA A 706 -24.84 -0.31 -0.55
C ALA A 706 -23.63 -0.97 0.15
N GLN A 707 -22.49 -0.28 0.15
CA GLN A 707 -21.35 -0.67 0.97
C GLN A 707 -21.49 -0.03 2.36
N LEU A 708 -21.69 -0.86 3.40
CA LEU A 708 -21.70 -0.41 4.79
C LEU A 708 -20.28 -0.21 5.32
N HIS A 709 -20.11 0.75 6.23
CA HIS A 709 -18.83 1.06 6.88
C HIS A 709 -18.99 1.03 8.41
N LEU A 710 -17.87 1.12 9.13
CA LEU A 710 -17.91 1.35 10.59
C LEU A 710 -18.73 2.61 10.90
N PRO A 711 -19.71 2.54 11.84
CA PRO A 711 -20.62 3.63 12.08
C PRO A 711 -19.94 4.84 12.72
N VAL A 712 -18.90 4.64 13.53
CA VAL A 712 -18.20 5.73 14.23
C VAL A 712 -16.68 5.61 14.08
N LYS A 713 -16.00 6.74 14.17
CA LYS A 713 -14.59 6.78 14.57
C LYS A 713 -14.51 6.49 16.07
N ILE A 714 -13.85 5.40 16.41
CA ILE A 714 -13.76 4.89 17.78
C ILE A 714 -12.54 5.49 18.45
N ASN A 715 -12.73 6.23 19.54
CA ASN A 715 -11.64 6.88 20.28
C ASN A 715 -11.19 6.04 21.48
N GLY A 716 -12.11 5.35 22.13
CA GLY A 716 -11.89 4.43 23.24
C GLY A 716 -12.81 3.22 23.19
N PHE A 717 -12.35 2.13 23.78
CA PHE A 717 -13.11 0.88 23.91
C PHE A 717 -12.87 0.32 25.32
N THR A 718 -13.95 0.17 26.08
CA THR A 718 -13.93 -0.53 27.37
C THR A 718 -14.85 -1.71 27.27
N ASP A 719 -14.34 -2.88 27.62
CA ASP A 719 -15.11 -4.10 27.70
C ASP A 719 -15.31 -4.48 29.17
N PHE A 720 -16.56 -4.78 29.52
CA PHE A 720 -16.94 -5.11 30.89
C PHE A 720 -17.18 -6.63 31.04
N SER A 721 -17.52 -7.07 32.24
CA SER A 721 -17.99 -8.44 32.48
C SER A 721 -19.21 -8.39 33.37
N CYS A 722 -20.35 -8.03 32.75
CA CYS A 722 -21.55 -7.65 33.48
C CYS A 722 -22.58 -8.77 33.63
N SER A 723 -22.36 -9.94 33.04
CA SER A 723 -23.24 -11.10 33.16
C SER A 723 -22.84 -11.95 34.36
N LYS A 724 -23.75 -12.13 35.32
CA LYS A 724 -23.50 -12.97 36.50
C LYS A 724 -23.30 -14.42 36.10
N GLU A 725 -24.15 -14.91 35.20
CA GLU A 725 -24.13 -16.27 34.70
C GLU A 725 -22.83 -16.55 33.95
N HIS A 726 -22.37 -15.62 33.11
CA HIS A 726 -21.06 -15.75 32.44
C HIS A 726 -19.93 -15.89 33.46
N LEU A 727 -19.87 -15.03 34.48
CA LEU A 727 -18.83 -15.10 35.51
C LEU A 727 -18.83 -16.45 36.25
N LEU A 728 -20.01 -16.97 36.61
CA LEU A 728 -20.15 -18.27 37.26
C LEU A 728 -19.75 -19.42 36.34
N ASN A 729 -20.24 -19.42 35.09
CA ASN A 729 -20.00 -20.46 34.10
C ASN A 729 -18.54 -20.51 33.67
N ALA A 730 -17.90 -19.36 33.43
CA ALA A 730 -16.50 -19.26 33.05
C ALA A 730 -15.58 -19.74 34.19
N ALA A 731 -15.88 -19.35 35.44
CA ALA A 731 -15.15 -19.84 36.61
C ALA A 731 -15.31 -21.35 36.79
N GLU A 732 -16.50 -21.91 36.59
CA GLU A 732 -16.72 -23.35 36.62
C GLU A 732 -15.95 -24.08 35.51
N ALA A 733 -15.98 -23.56 34.27
CA ALA A 733 -15.28 -24.12 33.13
C ALA A 733 -13.76 -24.20 33.37
N VAL A 734 -13.16 -23.12 33.88
CA VAL A 734 -11.71 -22.99 34.07
C VAL A 734 -11.24 -23.62 35.38
N MET A 735 -11.91 -23.31 36.50
CA MET A 735 -11.46 -23.66 37.86
C MET A 735 -12.19 -24.87 38.47
N GLY A 736 -13.23 -25.39 37.79
CA GLY A 736 -14.04 -26.51 38.29
C GLY A 736 -15.00 -26.13 39.42
N LYS A 737 -15.14 -24.83 39.72
CA LYS A 737 -16.07 -24.31 40.73
C LYS A 737 -16.64 -22.97 40.28
N ALA A 738 -17.95 -22.84 40.32
CA ALA A 738 -18.62 -21.57 40.05
C ALA A 738 -18.37 -20.56 41.19
N PHE A 739 -17.83 -19.39 40.85
CA PHE A 739 -17.72 -18.24 41.74
C PHE A 739 -17.58 -16.95 40.91
N MET A 740 -17.92 -15.81 41.49
CA MET A 740 -17.66 -14.50 40.88
C MET A 740 -16.34 -13.92 41.40
N PRO A 741 -15.60 -13.13 40.60
CA PRO A 741 -14.52 -12.29 41.10
C PRO A 741 -14.98 -11.44 42.29
N PRO A 742 -14.16 -11.22 43.34
CA PRO A 742 -14.62 -10.61 44.59
C PRO A 742 -15.29 -9.23 44.45
N ALA A 743 -14.88 -8.44 43.44
CA ALA A 743 -15.44 -7.11 43.20
C ALA A 743 -16.72 -7.11 42.35
N ALA A 744 -16.96 -8.15 41.54
CA ALA A 744 -18.03 -8.17 40.55
C ALA A 744 -19.46 -8.02 41.11
N PRO A 745 -19.79 -8.51 42.32
CA PRO A 745 -21.09 -8.24 42.94
C PRO A 745 -21.31 -6.76 43.31
N TYR A 746 -20.23 -5.99 43.50
CA TYR A 746 -20.30 -4.62 44.05
C TYR A 746 -20.18 -3.54 42.97
N LEU A 747 -19.48 -3.81 41.87
CA LEU A 747 -19.29 -2.89 40.75
C LEU A 747 -19.17 -3.65 39.41
N PRO A 748 -19.53 -3.02 38.28
CA PRO A 748 -19.27 -3.59 36.96
C PRO A 748 -17.76 -3.56 36.69
N ILE A 749 -17.13 -4.72 36.71
CA ILE A 749 -15.71 -4.87 36.39
C ILE A 749 -15.51 -4.79 34.88
N GLY A 750 -14.40 -4.20 34.45
CA GLY A 750 -14.06 -4.07 33.04
C GLY A 750 -12.59 -3.69 32.85
N TYR A 751 -12.16 -3.69 31.59
CA TYR A 751 -10.80 -3.41 31.17
C TYR A 751 -10.81 -2.61 29.87
N SER A 752 -9.71 -1.91 29.59
CA SER A 752 -9.55 -1.22 28.32
C SER A 752 -9.28 -2.23 27.21
N GLY A 753 -10.21 -2.33 26.26
CA GLY A 753 -10.02 -3.10 25.04
C GLY A 753 -9.13 -2.36 24.04
N ARG A 754 -9.03 -2.90 22.82
CA ARG A 754 -8.21 -2.31 21.74
C ARG A 754 -9.08 -1.66 20.65
N PRO A 755 -9.22 -0.32 20.61
CA PRO A 755 -10.02 0.36 19.59
C PRO A 755 -9.57 0.10 18.15
N SER A 756 -8.25 -0.05 17.93
CA SER A 756 -7.66 -0.18 16.59
C SER A 756 -8.00 -1.48 15.87
N SER A 757 -8.49 -2.50 16.58
CA SER A 757 -8.86 -3.80 16.03
C SER A 757 -10.36 -4.06 16.06
N ILE A 758 -11.17 -3.02 16.28
CA ILE A 758 -12.62 -3.09 16.08
C ILE A 758 -12.91 -2.98 14.58
N VAL A 759 -13.55 -4.00 14.03
CA VAL A 759 -13.87 -4.14 12.61
C VAL A 759 -15.38 -4.27 12.39
N LEU A 760 -15.81 -4.03 11.15
CA LEU A 760 -17.22 -4.16 10.78
C LEU A 760 -17.63 -5.63 10.70
N SER A 761 -18.88 -5.93 11.00
CA SER A 761 -19.50 -7.22 10.65
C SER A 761 -19.22 -7.60 9.18
N GLY A 762 -18.78 -8.84 8.97
CA GLY A 762 -18.38 -9.36 7.66
C GLY A 762 -16.87 -9.29 7.39
N THR A 763 -16.08 -8.60 8.23
CA THR A 763 -14.62 -8.67 8.18
C THR A 763 -14.14 -10.02 8.72
N SER A 764 -13.29 -10.72 7.97
CA SER A 764 -12.68 -11.99 8.39
C SER A 764 -11.73 -11.78 9.58
N ILE A 765 -11.73 -12.72 10.53
CA ILE A 765 -10.84 -12.70 11.70
C ILE A 765 -9.79 -13.79 11.53
N THR A 766 -8.53 -13.39 11.50
CA THR A 766 -7.40 -14.32 11.45
C THR A 766 -7.18 -14.92 12.84
N ARG A 767 -7.09 -16.25 12.92
CA ARG A 767 -6.73 -16.95 14.15
C ARG A 767 -5.39 -16.42 14.68
N PRO A 768 -5.33 -15.94 15.94
CA PRO A 768 -4.11 -15.36 16.47
C PRO A 768 -3.09 -16.44 16.79
N TYR A 769 -1.81 -16.11 16.59
CA TYR A 769 -0.69 -16.82 17.19
C TYR A 769 -0.39 -16.20 18.56
N GLY A 770 0.05 -17.03 19.50
CA GLY A 770 0.47 -16.55 20.80
C GLY A 770 1.10 -17.64 21.65
N GLN A 771 1.45 -17.27 22.88
CA GLN A 771 1.99 -18.20 23.86
C GLN A 771 0.89 -18.73 24.75
N TYR A 772 0.89 -20.03 25.02
CA TYR A 772 -0.03 -20.66 25.96
C TYR A 772 0.59 -21.89 26.62
N ARG A 773 -0.05 -22.37 27.69
CA ARG A 773 0.42 -23.57 28.43
C ARG A 773 -0.05 -24.85 27.76
N GLU A 774 0.86 -25.79 27.59
CA GLU A 774 0.61 -27.18 27.22
C GLU A 774 1.25 -28.10 28.28
N GLY A 775 0.44 -28.53 29.26
CA GLY A 775 0.97 -29.16 30.46
C GLY A 775 1.86 -28.20 31.26
N GLU A 776 3.10 -28.61 31.53
CA GLU A 776 4.11 -27.76 32.20
C GLU A 776 4.89 -26.87 31.21
N GLN A 777 4.73 -27.06 29.91
CA GLN A 777 5.48 -26.33 28.89
C GLN A 777 4.75 -25.06 28.44
N ILE A 778 5.52 -24.03 28.11
CA ILE A 778 5.02 -22.86 27.39
C ILE A 778 5.31 -23.09 25.92
N VAL A 779 4.25 -23.08 25.11
CA VAL A 779 4.34 -23.28 23.66
C VAL A 779 3.92 -22.00 22.95
N PHE A 780 4.46 -21.79 21.75
CA PHE A 780 4.08 -20.70 20.86
C PHE A 780 3.49 -21.30 19.59
N GLY A 781 2.33 -20.80 19.15
CA GLY A 781 1.66 -21.30 17.98
C GLY A 781 0.27 -20.69 17.78
N PRO A 782 -0.50 -21.17 16.78
CA PRO A 782 -1.87 -20.73 16.57
C PRO A 782 -2.75 -21.14 17.75
N SER A 783 -3.67 -20.26 18.15
CA SER A 783 -4.63 -20.56 19.22
C SER A 783 -5.45 -21.81 18.89
N ARG A 784 -5.50 -22.74 19.84
CA ARG A 784 -6.30 -23.97 19.78
C ARG A 784 -7.67 -23.80 20.44
N ALA A 785 -7.92 -22.64 21.06
CA ALA A 785 -9.15 -22.34 21.77
C ALA A 785 -9.74 -20.98 21.36
N LEU A 786 -9.94 -20.80 20.04
CA LEU A 786 -10.58 -19.62 19.48
C LEU A 786 -12.09 -19.64 19.71
N ASP A 787 -12.61 -18.53 20.19
CA ASP A 787 -13.96 -18.40 20.69
C ASP A 787 -14.59 -17.07 20.25
N TYR A 788 -15.92 -17.01 20.32
CA TYR A 788 -16.68 -15.77 20.20
C TYR A 788 -17.19 -15.35 21.57
N GLU A 789 -17.55 -14.08 21.71
CA GLU A 789 -18.33 -13.59 22.86
C GLU A 789 -19.54 -12.83 22.34
N LEU A 790 -20.74 -13.32 22.64
CA LEU A 790 -21.99 -12.64 22.28
C LEU A 790 -22.17 -11.43 23.19
N GLU A 791 -22.07 -10.23 22.63
CA GLU A 791 -22.16 -8.98 23.38
C GLU A 791 -23.04 -7.91 22.73
N VAL A 792 -23.37 -6.90 23.52
CA VAL A 792 -23.96 -5.64 23.07
C VAL A 792 -23.10 -4.51 23.60
N ALA A 793 -22.97 -3.44 22.84
CA ALA A 793 -22.21 -2.27 23.29
C ALA A 793 -22.99 -0.99 23.06
N CYS A 794 -22.82 -0.02 23.97
CA CYS A 794 -23.32 1.33 23.76
C CYS A 794 -22.23 2.23 23.14
N ILE A 795 -22.67 3.15 22.30
CA ILE A 795 -21.83 4.19 21.69
C ILE A 795 -22.09 5.50 22.43
N ILE A 796 -21.03 6.19 22.85
CA ILE A 796 -21.13 7.48 23.50
C ILE A 796 -21.42 8.59 22.48
N GLY A 797 -22.48 9.37 22.74
CA GLY A 797 -22.85 10.57 21.96
C GLY A 797 -22.51 11.89 22.64
N LYS A 798 -22.44 11.93 23.97
CA LYS A 798 -22.11 13.14 24.72
C LYS A 798 -20.79 12.97 25.49
N PRO A 799 -19.78 13.80 25.20
CA PRO A 799 -18.49 13.68 25.87
C PRO A 799 -18.52 14.26 27.30
N THR A 800 -17.49 13.97 28.08
CA THR A 800 -17.20 14.63 29.36
C THR A 800 -15.76 15.17 29.37
N GLN A 801 -15.41 16.02 30.34
CA GLN A 801 -14.03 16.43 30.57
C GLN A 801 -13.34 15.50 31.57
N LEU A 802 -12.01 15.47 31.54
CA LEU A 802 -11.23 14.71 32.52
C LEU A 802 -11.50 15.24 33.94
N GLY A 803 -11.86 14.35 34.85
CA GLY A 803 -12.27 14.67 36.23
C GLY A 803 -13.79 14.75 36.42
N ASP A 804 -14.57 14.88 35.34
CA ASP A 804 -16.03 14.85 35.42
C ASP A 804 -16.53 13.45 35.80
N ARG A 805 -17.73 13.42 36.38
CA ARG A 805 -18.45 12.18 36.73
C ARG A 805 -19.86 12.27 36.18
N VAL A 806 -20.33 11.18 35.58
CA VAL A 806 -21.71 11.07 35.11
C VAL A 806 -22.53 10.42 36.23
N ALA A 807 -23.56 11.14 36.71
CA ALA A 807 -24.53 10.54 37.62
C ALA A 807 -25.31 9.47 36.86
N ILE A 808 -25.64 8.35 37.52
CA ILE A 808 -26.39 7.26 36.88
C ILE A 808 -27.73 7.72 36.29
N SER A 809 -28.36 8.75 36.85
CA SER A 809 -29.57 9.37 36.32
C SER A 809 -29.39 9.94 34.90
N ASP A 810 -28.18 10.41 34.60
CA ASP A 810 -27.86 11.19 33.40
C ASP A 810 -27.22 10.31 32.32
N ALA A 811 -26.99 9.02 32.59
CA ALA A 811 -26.27 8.13 31.68
C ALA A 811 -26.94 7.98 30.29
N ASP A 812 -28.27 7.98 30.21
CA ASP A 812 -29.00 7.93 28.93
C ASP A 812 -28.79 9.17 28.06
N GLU A 813 -28.34 10.29 28.63
CA GLU A 813 -27.97 11.50 27.87
C GLU A 813 -26.58 11.38 27.24
N HIS A 814 -25.77 10.43 27.71
CA HIS A 814 -24.44 10.16 27.17
C HIS A 814 -24.41 9.07 26.11
N ILE A 815 -25.46 8.25 26.02
CA ILE A 815 -25.53 7.13 25.09
C ILE A 815 -26.27 7.54 23.81
N PHE A 816 -25.61 7.40 22.67
CA PHE A 816 -26.21 7.62 21.35
C PHE A 816 -27.07 6.43 20.91
N GLY A 817 -26.59 5.21 21.13
CA GLY A 817 -27.32 3.99 20.78
C GLY A 817 -26.50 2.73 21.00
N LEU A 818 -27.06 1.60 20.59
CA LEU A 818 -26.51 0.26 20.81
C LEU A 818 -26.12 -0.43 19.49
N VAL A 819 -25.12 -1.29 19.57
CA VAL A 819 -24.69 -2.20 18.50
C VAL A 819 -24.48 -3.61 19.05
N LEU A 820 -24.63 -4.63 18.22
CA LEU A 820 -24.11 -5.97 18.53
C LEU A 820 -22.59 -5.95 18.45
N LEU A 821 -21.94 -6.69 19.34
CA LEU A 821 -20.49 -6.82 19.40
C LEU A 821 -20.10 -8.28 19.57
N ASN A 822 -19.05 -8.71 18.87
CA ASN A 822 -18.36 -9.98 19.09
C ASN A 822 -16.92 -9.70 19.52
N ASP A 823 -16.60 -10.00 20.78
CA ASP A 823 -15.24 -9.86 21.30
C ASP A 823 -14.47 -11.17 21.17
N TRP A 824 -13.84 -11.35 20.01
CA TRP A 824 -13.17 -12.61 19.68
C TRP A 824 -12.08 -12.93 20.70
N SER A 825 -12.06 -14.19 21.13
CA SER A 825 -11.30 -14.59 22.31
C SER A 825 -10.46 -15.82 22.03
N ALA A 826 -9.14 -15.71 22.15
CA ALA A 826 -8.23 -16.85 22.13
C ALA A 826 -7.96 -17.29 23.57
N ARG A 827 -8.78 -18.22 24.06
CA ARG A 827 -8.88 -18.59 25.49
C ARG A 827 -7.60 -19.16 26.08
N ASP A 828 -6.83 -19.86 25.27
CA ASP A 828 -5.54 -20.45 25.64
C ASP A 828 -4.46 -19.40 25.83
N ILE A 829 -4.34 -18.46 24.89
CA ILE A 829 -3.44 -17.30 24.98
C ILE A 829 -3.83 -16.43 26.19
N GLN A 830 -5.12 -16.07 26.29
CA GLN A 830 -5.67 -15.31 27.41
C GLN A 830 -5.37 -15.98 28.74
N GLY A 831 -5.62 -17.29 28.86
CA GLY A 831 -5.40 -18.05 30.09
C GLY A 831 -3.93 -18.06 30.56
N PHE A 832 -2.97 -17.88 29.65
CA PHE A 832 -1.56 -17.78 30.00
C PHE A 832 -1.14 -16.36 30.43
N GLU A 833 -1.56 -15.32 29.69
CA GLU A 833 -1.07 -13.94 29.88
C GLU A 833 -1.87 -13.11 30.90
N MET A 834 -3.15 -13.45 31.14
CA MET A 834 -4.11 -12.59 31.84
C MET A 834 -3.69 -12.17 33.26
N ASN A 835 -2.87 -12.96 33.93
CA ASN A 835 -2.49 -12.68 35.31
C ASN A 835 -1.15 -11.94 35.38
N PRO A 836 -1.04 -10.78 36.06
CA PRO A 836 -2.07 -10.08 36.83
C PRO A 836 -2.79 -8.93 36.08
N LEU A 837 -2.41 -8.65 34.81
CA LEU A 837 -2.73 -7.37 34.15
C LEU A 837 -4.07 -7.35 33.38
N GLY A 838 -4.75 -8.48 33.28
CA GLY A 838 -5.94 -8.65 32.44
C GLY A 838 -5.60 -9.18 31.04
N PRO A 839 -6.63 -9.47 30.22
CA PRO A 839 -6.44 -9.97 28.85
C PRO A 839 -5.75 -8.93 27.96
N MET A 840 -4.89 -9.40 27.04
CA MET A 840 -4.23 -8.56 26.05
C MET A 840 -4.30 -9.21 24.66
N ASN A 841 -3.30 -9.98 24.24
CA ASN A 841 -3.24 -10.61 22.91
C ASN A 841 -4.34 -11.65 22.69
N GLY A 842 -4.87 -12.23 23.77
CA GLY A 842 -6.03 -13.12 23.74
C GLY A 842 -7.34 -12.44 23.35
N LYS A 843 -7.37 -11.10 23.22
CA LYS A 843 -8.53 -10.29 22.85
C LYS A 843 -8.21 -9.26 21.74
N SER A 844 -7.06 -8.59 21.83
CA SER A 844 -6.73 -7.44 20.98
C SER A 844 -6.57 -7.74 19.49
N PHE A 845 -6.64 -9.01 19.08
CA PHE A 845 -6.50 -9.43 17.68
C PHE A 845 -7.76 -9.15 16.85
N GLY A 846 -8.93 -8.98 17.46
CA GLY A 846 -10.12 -8.59 16.71
C GLY A 846 -11.38 -8.50 17.56
N THR A 847 -12.16 -7.46 17.31
CA THR A 847 -13.52 -7.30 17.85
C THR A 847 -14.42 -6.89 16.69
N SER A 848 -15.60 -7.46 16.53
CA SER A 848 -16.51 -7.12 15.42
C SER A 848 -17.77 -6.41 15.92
N ILE A 849 -18.23 -5.36 15.23
CA ILE A 849 -19.50 -4.67 15.55
C ILE A 849 -20.50 -4.66 14.40
N SER A 850 -21.80 -4.65 14.72
CA SER A 850 -22.85 -4.48 13.72
C SER A 850 -22.83 -3.08 13.09
N PRO A 851 -23.19 -2.93 11.79
CA PRO A 851 -23.11 -1.65 11.08
C PRO A 851 -24.18 -0.61 11.46
N TRP A 852 -25.24 -1.03 12.16
CA TRP A 852 -26.41 -0.22 12.45
C TRP A 852 -26.49 0.10 13.94
N VAL A 853 -26.49 1.39 14.27
CA VAL A 853 -26.66 1.88 15.65
C VAL A 853 -28.14 2.05 15.93
N ILE A 854 -28.67 1.28 16.88
CA ILE A 854 -30.05 1.36 17.33
C ILE A 854 -30.15 2.39 18.45
N THR A 855 -30.93 3.46 18.27
CA THR A 855 -31.05 4.52 19.27
C THR A 855 -31.82 4.06 20.52
N LEU A 856 -31.56 4.68 21.66
CA LEU A 856 -32.34 4.40 22.88
C LEU A 856 -33.82 4.75 22.70
N ASP A 857 -34.15 5.80 21.94
CA ASP A 857 -35.55 6.16 21.61
C ASP A 857 -36.27 5.06 20.80
N ALA A 858 -35.55 4.25 20.03
CA ALA A 858 -36.11 3.10 19.33
C ALA A 858 -36.33 1.90 20.28
N LEU A 859 -35.61 1.87 21.40
CA LEU A 859 -35.64 0.79 22.39
C LEU A 859 -36.58 1.08 23.57
N GLU A 860 -37.05 2.32 23.74
CA GLU A 860 -38.00 2.73 24.79
C GLU A 860 -39.20 1.75 24.97
N PRO A 861 -39.86 1.25 23.91
CA PRO A 861 -40.97 0.30 24.07
C PRO A 861 -40.58 -1.04 24.70
N PHE A 862 -39.29 -1.35 24.74
CA PHE A 862 -38.73 -2.60 25.24
C PHE A 862 -38.04 -2.42 26.60
N GLU A 863 -38.18 -1.26 27.24
CA GLU A 863 -37.64 -1.04 28.59
C GLU A 863 -38.19 -2.08 29.59
N ILE A 864 -37.29 -2.64 30.41
CA ILE A 864 -37.61 -3.66 31.40
C ILE A 864 -36.73 -3.53 32.65
N GLN A 865 -37.22 -4.07 33.76
CA GLN A 865 -36.46 -4.21 35.00
C GLN A 865 -35.43 -5.37 34.84
N PRO A 866 -34.12 -5.13 35.03
CA PRO A 866 -33.11 -6.19 35.08
C PRO A 866 -33.19 -6.98 36.40
N PRO A 867 -32.48 -8.12 36.51
CA PRO A 867 -32.32 -8.85 37.75
C PRO A 867 -31.91 -7.96 38.93
N VAL A 868 -32.46 -8.28 40.11
CA VAL A 868 -32.10 -7.59 41.36
C VAL A 868 -30.63 -7.86 41.68
N LYS A 869 -29.91 -6.81 42.11
CA LYS A 869 -28.50 -6.93 42.52
C LYS A 869 -28.39 -7.82 43.77
N ASP A 870 -27.38 -8.69 43.81
CA ASP A 870 -27.23 -9.67 44.90
C ASP A 870 -26.87 -9.01 46.24
N VAL A 871 -26.21 -7.85 46.17
CA VAL A 871 -25.80 -7.05 47.33
C VAL A 871 -26.22 -5.59 47.13
N PRO A 872 -26.46 -4.84 48.22
CA PRO A 872 -26.75 -3.42 48.11
C PRO A 872 -25.63 -2.66 47.38
N THR A 873 -26.00 -1.88 46.35
CA THR A 873 -25.04 -1.07 45.58
C THR A 873 -24.67 0.22 46.30
N GLN A 874 -23.48 0.74 45.98
CA GLN A 874 -23.02 2.04 46.47
C GLN A 874 -23.87 3.18 45.87
N PRO A 875 -23.96 4.35 46.53
CA PRO A 875 -24.88 5.43 46.14
C PRO A 875 -24.82 5.86 44.66
N TYR A 876 -23.64 5.84 44.03
CA TYR A 876 -23.48 6.24 42.62
C TYR A 876 -24.02 5.20 41.61
N LEU A 877 -24.26 3.96 42.05
CA LEU A 877 -24.86 2.87 41.28
C LEU A 877 -26.30 2.55 41.76
N GLN A 878 -26.91 3.43 42.55
CA GLN A 878 -28.32 3.31 42.94
C GLN A 878 -29.19 3.99 41.91
N ASP A 879 -29.58 3.24 40.88
CA ASP A 879 -30.50 3.75 39.86
C ASP A 879 -31.93 3.82 40.40
N LYS A 880 -32.60 4.94 40.13
CA LYS A 880 -34.00 5.16 40.49
C LYS A 880 -34.94 4.96 39.30
N LYS A 881 -34.40 4.71 38.10
CA LYS A 881 -35.20 4.39 36.91
C LYS A 881 -35.89 3.04 37.12
N GLU A 882 -37.21 3.00 36.92
CA GLU A 882 -38.03 1.79 37.12
C GLU A 882 -37.67 0.67 36.12
N LYS A 883 -37.23 1.02 34.91
CA LYS A 883 -36.89 0.06 33.86
C LYS A 883 -35.58 0.44 33.16
N PRO A 884 -34.42 0.16 33.80
CA PRO A 884 -33.12 0.62 33.31
C PRO A 884 -32.47 -0.30 32.26
N SER A 885 -33.12 -1.39 31.87
CA SER A 885 -32.61 -2.35 30.87
C SER A 885 -33.60 -2.51 29.71
N TYR A 886 -33.27 -3.36 28.73
CA TYR A 886 -34.07 -3.59 27.53
C TYR A 886 -34.32 -5.08 27.28
N ASP A 887 -35.52 -5.42 26.83
CA ASP A 887 -35.94 -6.77 26.41
C ASP A 887 -35.55 -6.99 24.95
N ILE A 888 -34.29 -7.41 24.74
CA ILE A 888 -33.72 -7.68 23.42
C ILE A 888 -33.29 -9.15 23.35
N GLU A 889 -33.92 -9.89 22.43
CA GLU A 889 -33.54 -11.24 22.06
C GLU A 889 -32.25 -11.22 21.25
N LEU A 890 -31.32 -12.09 21.64
CA LEU A 890 -30.01 -12.24 21.03
C LEU A 890 -29.80 -13.70 20.65
N LYS A 891 -29.11 -13.93 19.54
CA LYS A 891 -28.76 -15.27 19.09
C LYS A 891 -27.34 -15.31 18.56
N ALA A 892 -26.62 -16.39 18.89
CA ALA A 892 -25.34 -16.72 18.27
C ALA A 892 -25.44 -18.03 17.48
N GLU A 893 -24.90 -18.02 16.26
CA GLU A 893 -24.84 -19.16 15.37
C GLU A 893 -23.40 -19.35 14.87
N VAL A 894 -22.93 -20.60 14.88
CA VAL A 894 -21.69 -20.98 14.20
C VAL A 894 -22.03 -21.49 12.81
N LEU A 895 -21.38 -20.91 11.80
CA LEU A 895 -21.54 -21.23 10.40
C LEU A 895 -20.41 -22.17 9.99
N THR A 896 -20.75 -23.37 9.53
CA THR A 896 -19.76 -24.35 9.04
C THR A 896 -20.26 -24.88 7.70
N ASP A 897 -19.43 -24.81 6.66
CA ASP A 897 -19.70 -25.33 5.30
C ASP A 897 -21.03 -24.90 4.65
N GLY A 898 -21.63 -23.81 5.11
CA GLY A 898 -22.86 -23.28 4.49
C GLY A 898 -24.02 -23.16 5.44
N GLU A 899 -23.89 -23.81 6.59
CA GLU A 899 -25.01 -24.17 7.43
C GLU A 899 -24.82 -23.57 8.82
N ALA A 900 -25.92 -23.09 9.39
CA ALA A 900 -25.93 -22.42 10.68
C ALA A 900 -26.33 -23.38 11.80
N THR A 901 -25.47 -23.54 12.81
CA THR A 901 -25.81 -24.21 14.07
C THR A 901 -26.02 -23.15 15.14
N THR A 902 -27.23 -23.05 15.69
CA THR A 902 -27.50 -22.18 16.84
C THR A 902 -26.78 -22.72 18.07
N VAL A 903 -25.90 -21.90 18.64
CA VAL A 903 -25.08 -22.23 19.81
C VAL A 903 -25.51 -21.45 21.06
N CYS A 904 -26.19 -20.31 20.89
CA CYS A 904 -26.73 -19.54 22.01
C CYS A 904 -28.04 -18.84 21.63
N LYS A 905 -29.00 -18.85 22.56
CA LYS A 905 -30.14 -17.94 22.61
C LYS A 905 -30.09 -17.18 23.93
N ALA A 906 -29.95 -15.87 23.86
CA ALA A 906 -29.76 -15.00 25.01
C ALA A 906 -30.81 -13.88 25.08
N GLN A 907 -30.95 -13.27 26.26
CA GLN A 907 -31.67 -12.01 26.43
C GLN A 907 -30.74 -10.99 27.07
N LEU A 908 -30.73 -9.77 26.53
CA LEU A 908 -30.02 -8.64 27.15
C LEU A 908 -30.55 -8.34 28.57
N SER A 909 -31.82 -8.62 28.84
CA SER A 909 -32.42 -8.38 30.16
C SER A 909 -31.79 -9.23 31.28
N TRP A 910 -31.01 -10.28 30.96
CA TRP A 910 -30.32 -11.10 31.96
C TRP A 910 -29.09 -10.43 32.55
N MET A 911 -28.58 -9.36 31.92
CA MET A 911 -27.38 -8.69 32.36
C MET A 911 -27.52 -8.17 33.80
N HIS A 912 -26.52 -8.48 34.62
CA HIS A 912 -26.52 -8.06 36.02
C HIS A 912 -26.30 -6.55 36.13
N TRP A 913 -25.40 -5.98 35.31
CA TRP A 913 -25.17 -4.54 35.20
C TRP A 913 -25.67 -3.97 33.87
N THR A 914 -26.30 -2.81 33.93
CA THR A 914 -26.93 -2.10 32.79
C THR A 914 -25.97 -1.10 32.16
N PHE A 915 -26.25 -0.62 30.95
CA PHE A 915 -25.44 0.44 30.31
C PHE A 915 -25.33 1.72 31.17
N ARG A 916 -26.36 2.02 31.97
CA ARG A 916 -26.34 3.14 32.91
C ARG A 916 -25.31 2.94 34.02
N ASP A 917 -25.19 1.70 34.51
CA ASP A 917 -24.14 1.30 35.46
C ASP A 917 -22.74 1.43 34.83
N LEU A 918 -22.56 1.01 33.57
CA LEU A 918 -21.28 1.09 32.86
C LEU A 918 -20.79 2.54 32.73
N VAL A 919 -21.66 3.45 32.28
CA VAL A 919 -21.31 4.87 32.11
C VAL A 919 -20.95 5.53 33.45
N ALA A 920 -21.74 5.27 34.50
CA ALA A 920 -21.47 5.78 35.84
C ALA A 920 -20.15 5.22 36.41
N GLN A 921 -19.91 3.91 36.21
CA GLN A 921 -18.68 3.27 36.65
C GLN A 921 -17.46 3.76 35.89
N GLN A 922 -17.54 3.90 34.56
CA GLN A 922 -16.43 4.33 33.72
C GLN A 922 -15.90 5.69 34.19
N THR A 923 -16.80 6.60 34.57
CA THR A 923 -16.46 7.99 34.89
C THR A 923 -16.25 8.27 36.38
N ILE A 924 -16.53 7.31 37.28
CA ILE A 924 -16.51 7.58 38.73
C ILE A 924 -15.16 8.05 39.26
N ASN A 925 -14.06 7.58 38.64
CA ASN A 925 -12.70 7.96 39.00
C ASN A 925 -12.21 9.23 38.27
N GLY A 926 -13.06 9.86 37.45
CA GLY A 926 -12.72 11.02 36.63
C GLY A 926 -12.23 10.69 35.22
N CYS A 927 -12.29 9.43 34.76
CA CYS A 927 -12.05 9.12 33.34
C CYS A 927 -13.11 9.82 32.47
N ASN A 928 -12.67 10.49 31.40
CA ASN A 928 -13.57 11.17 30.49
C ASN A 928 -14.14 10.23 29.44
N LEU A 929 -15.30 10.59 28.90
CA LEU A 929 -15.92 9.96 27.74
C LEU A 929 -15.70 10.83 26.50
N ASN A 930 -15.42 10.21 25.37
CA ASN A 930 -15.37 10.87 24.07
C ASN A 930 -16.50 10.39 23.17
N ILE A 931 -16.91 11.24 22.23
CA ILE A 931 -17.89 10.87 21.22
C ILE A 931 -17.36 9.70 20.39
N GLY A 932 -18.16 8.65 20.23
CA GLY A 932 -17.77 7.43 19.52
C GLY A 932 -17.03 6.40 20.37
N ASP A 933 -16.82 6.65 21.67
CA ASP A 933 -16.35 5.61 22.58
C ASP A 933 -17.36 4.45 22.66
N ILE A 934 -16.84 3.24 22.80
CA ILE A 934 -17.62 2.00 22.90
C ILE A 934 -17.48 1.43 24.30
N LEU A 935 -18.61 1.20 24.99
CA LEU A 935 -18.67 0.48 26.26
C LEU A 935 -19.48 -0.80 26.05
N ALA A 936 -18.80 -1.95 26.09
CA ALA A 936 -19.40 -3.26 25.86
C ALA A 936 -19.83 -3.94 27.16
N THR A 937 -20.85 -4.79 27.08
CA THR A 937 -21.43 -5.47 28.24
C THR A 937 -20.53 -6.55 28.84
N GLY A 938 -19.58 -7.09 28.08
CA GLY A 938 -19.11 -8.44 28.28
C GLY A 938 -20.13 -9.47 27.81
N THR A 939 -19.68 -10.72 27.73
CA THR A 939 -20.47 -11.87 27.25
C THR A 939 -21.85 -11.97 27.92
N VAL A 940 -22.92 -12.04 27.11
CA VAL A 940 -24.31 -12.23 27.57
C VAL A 940 -24.61 -13.73 27.68
N SER A 941 -24.86 -14.20 28.91
CA SER A 941 -25.10 -15.63 29.19
C SER A 941 -26.27 -15.82 30.15
N GLY A 942 -26.87 -17.01 30.10
CA GLY A 942 -27.92 -17.47 31.02
C GLY A 942 -27.54 -18.78 31.71
N ALA A 943 -28.41 -19.25 32.62
CA ALA A 943 -28.15 -20.47 33.41
C ALA A 943 -28.37 -21.81 32.67
N GLY A 944 -28.80 -21.79 31.40
CA GLY A 944 -29.11 -22.99 30.61
C GLY A 944 -28.01 -23.35 29.61
N ASN A 945 -27.90 -24.63 29.26
CA ASN A 945 -26.85 -25.13 28.35
C ASN A 945 -26.91 -24.54 26.92
N ASP A 946 -28.07 -24.05 26.48
CA ASP A 946 -28.30 -23.39 25.20
C ASP A 946 -28.25 -21.85 25.29
N LYS A 947 -27.82 -21.33 26.45
CA LYS A 947 -27.79 -19.90 26.80
C LYS A 947 -26.38 -19.40 27.11
N HIS A 948 -25.36 -20.16 26.73
CA HIS A 948 -23.96 -19.81 26.95
C HIS A 948 -23.48 -18.86 25.84
N GLY A 949 -23.11 -17.64 26.21
CA GLY A 949 -22.68 -16.60 25.27
C GLY A 949 -21.32 -16.82 24.61
N CYS A 950 -20.62 -17.91 24.93
CA CYS A 950 -19.37 -18.32 24.31
C CYS A 950 -19.15 -19.84 24.38
N LEU A 951 -18.22 -20.35 23.57
CA LEU A 951 -17.87 -21.77 23.54
C LEU A 951 -17.11 -22.21 24.79
N LEU A 952 -16.37 -21.32 25.45
CA LEU A 952 -15.70 -21.63 26.73
C LEU A 952 -16.68 -22.21 27.75
N GLU A 953 -17.82 -21.54 27.92
CA GLU A 953 -18.88 -21.97 28.83
C GLU A 953 -19.53 -23.26 28.34
N MET A 954 -19.99 -23.29 27.08
CA MET A 954 -20.72 -24.42 26.49
C MET A 954 -19.89 -25.71 26.51
N THR A 955 -18.58 -25.61 26.33
CA THR A 955 -17.66 -26.77 26.30
C THR A 955 -16.98 -27.06 27.61
N LYS A 956 -17.29 -26.31 28.68
CA LYS A 956 -16.65 -26.41 30.00
C LYS A 956 -15.12 -26.34 29.90
N GLY A 957 -14.62 -25.37 29.13
CA GLY A 957 -13.18 -25.23 28.88
C GLY A 957 -12.62 -26.27 27.90
N GLY A 958 -13.41 -26.68 26.91
CA GLY A 958 -13.03 -27.71 25.94
C GLY A 958 -13.10 -29.15 26.45
N LYS A 959 -13.61 -29.38 27.67
CA LYS A 959 -13.73 -30.72 28.29
C LYS A 959 -14.89 -31.53 27.73
N VAL A 960 -15.92 -30.86 27.20
CA VAL A 960 -17.05 -31.51 26.52
C VAL A 960 -17.20 -30.94 25.11
N GLY A 961 -17.48 -31.81 24.15
CA GLY A 961 -17.73 -31.40 22.76
C GLY A 961 -19.19 -31.03 22.52
N TRP A 962 -19.43 -30.34 21.41
CA TRP A 962 -20.75 -30.09 20.84
C TRP A 962 -20.76 -30.55 19.38
N LYS A 963 -21.95 -30.66 18.78
CA LYS A 963 -22.10 -31.12 17.40
C LYS A 963 -22.71 -30.04 16.51
N THR A 964 -22.16 -29.88 15.32
CA THR A 964 -22.80 -29.08 14.26
C THR A 964 -24.09 -29.74 13.78
N ILE A 965 -24.92 -29.05 12.99
CA ILE A 965 -26.16 -29.59 12.42
C ILE A 965 -25.96 -30.88 11.58
N HIS A 966 -24.74 -31.13 11.09
CA HIS A 966 -24.36 -32.36 10.38
C HIS A 966 -23.66 -33.41 11.26
N GLY A 967 -23.67 -33.24 12.58
CA GLY A 967 -23.14 -34.21 13.54
C GLY A 967 -21.63 -34.18 13.73
N ARG A 968 -20.91 -33.21 13.15
CA ARG A 968 -19.45 -33.07 13.32
C ARG A 968 -19.13 -32.58 14.72
N ASP A 969 -18.15 -33.22 15.37
CA ASP A 969 -17.70 -32.84 16.69
C ASP A 969 -16.88 -31.53 16.67
N ARG A 970 -17.12 -30.70 17.67
CA ARG A 970 -16.48 -29.40 17.89
C ARG A 970 -16.21 -29.19 19.37
N THR A 971 -15.22 -28.35 19.65
CA THR A 971 -15.01 -27.75 20.98
C THR A 971 -14.97 -26.24 20.79
N TYR A 972 -13.87 -25.74 20.25
CA TYR A 972 -13.71 -24.33 19.86
C TYR A 972 -13.87 -24.16 18.35
N LEU A 973 -13.84 -22.90 17.88
CA LEU A 973 -13.95 -22.56 16.47
C LEU A 973 -12.75 -23.12 15.68
N GLN A 974 -13.04 -23.70 14.52
CA GLN A 974 -12.04 -24.18 13.56
C GLN A 974 -11.87 -23.17 12.42
N ASP A 975 -10.77 -23.30 11.68
CA ASP A 975 -10.54 -22.46 10.51
C ASP A 975 -11.62 -22.70 9.45
N GLY A 976 -12.16 -21.62 8.91
CA GLY A 976 -13.30 -21.64 7.98
C GLY A 976 -14.67 -21.54 8.66
N ASP A 977 -14.77 -21.68 9.99
CA ASP A 977 -16.02 -21.40 10.69
C ASP A 977 -16.31 -19.89 10.70
N GLY A 978 -17.58 -19.52 10.52
CA GLY A 978 -18.10 -18.18 10.72
C GLY A 978 -18.91 -18.08 12.02
N VAL A 979 -19.07 -16.87 12.55
CA VAL A 979 -19.98 -16.61 13.67
C VAL A 979 -20.94 -15.50 13.29
N ARG A 980 -22.24 -15.76 13.48
CA ARG A 980 -23.30 -14.78 13.26
C ARG A 980 -23.99 -14.48 14.58
N LEU A 981 -23.95 -13.21 14.97
CA LEU A 981 -24.76 -12.66 16.05
C LEU A 981 -25.95 -11.91 15.43
N SER A 982 -27.15 -12.08 15.99
CA SER A 982 -28.38 -11.47 15.45
C SER A 982 -29.38 -11.11 16.52
#